data_AF-A0AAD4U798-F1
#
_entry.id   AF-A0AAD4U798-F1
#
_cell.length_a   1.000
_cell.length_b   1.000
_cell.length_c   1.000
_cell.angle_alpha   90.00
_cell.angle_beta   90.00
_cell.angle_gamma   90.00
#
_symmetry.space_group_name_H-M   'P 1'
#
loop_
_entity.id
_entity.type
_entity.pdbx_description
1 polymer ?
#
loop_
_entity_poly.entity_id
_entity_poly.type
_entity_poly.pdbx_seq_one_letter_code
_entity_poly.pdbx_strand_id
1 'polypeptide(L)'
;MDGLRASAGLLRRGRLRRRRQQQPHSGSVLALPLRPRKIRRQLRRSVSSRMAALRAQTLQSEDLEDSRVESTVAEPGDPLAGGAAALSDANGREPHRQLGPAELLEASPASRSLQTPRSLVEAQTPAARLVEAHTPPVRLLEASALPARLVPASGPSARLVETSALLCSAQHTAAVPPSVAPATLSGPQGESTGEELPWDSPLQRILAELNRIPSSRRRAARLFEWLIAPMPPDHFYRRLWEREAVLVRRQDQSYYQGLFSTADLDSILRNEEVQFGQHLDAARYVNGRRETLNPPGRALPAAAWSLYRAGCSLRLLCPQAFSTTVWQFLAVLQEQFGSMAGSNVYLTPPNSQGFAPHYDDIEAFVLQLEGRKLWRVYRPRVPTEELALTSSPNFSQDDLGEPVLQTVLEPGDLLYFPRGFIHQAECQDGLHSLHLTLSTYQRNTWGDFLEAVLPLAVQAAMEENVEFRRGLPRDFMDYMGAQHSDSKDPRRTAFMEKVRVLVARLGHFAPVDAVADQRAKDFIHDSLPPVLTDRERALSVYGLPIRWEAGEPVNVGAQLTTETEVHMLQDGIARLVGEGGHLFLYYTVENSRVYHLEEPKCLEIYPQQADAMELLLRSYPEFVRVGDLPCDTVEDQLSLATMLYDKGLLLTKMPLT
;
A
#
# COMPACT_ATOMS: atom_id res chain seq x y z
N MET A 1 39.77 4.65 68.12
CA MET A 1 41.03 4.53 68.86
C MET A 1 42.10 4.23 67.84
N ASP A 2 43.02 5.17 67.69
CA ASP A 2 43.63 5.53 66.42
C ASP A 2 45.17 5.36 66.50
N GLY A 3 45.93 5.26 65.41
CA GLY A 3 45.57 5.30 63.99
C GLY A 3 46.81 5.57 63.11
N LEU A 4 46.64 6.41 62.09
CA LEU A 4 47.68 7.04 61.23
C LEU A 4 48.42 6.17 60.17
N ARG A 5 48.24 6.65 58.92
CA ARG A 5 49.11 6.67 57.71
C ARG A 5 50.58 6.17 57.87
N ALA A 6 51.24 5.54 56.89
CA ALA A 6 51.14 5.79 55.43
C ALA A 6 51.71 4.67 54.51
N SER A 7 51.29 4.71 53.23
CA SER A 7 52.03 4.39 52.00
C SER A 7 53.10 3.28 51.93
N ALA A 8 52.78 2.16 51.25
CA ALA A 8 53.33 1.77 49.93
C ALA A 8 53.17 0.26 49.64
N GLY A 9 52.79 -0.13 48.40
CA GLY A 9 52.75 -1.54 48.00
C GLY A 9 51.93 -1.81 46.74
N LEU A 10 52.53 -2.45 45.74
CA LEU A 10 51.94 -2.76 44.42
C LEU A 10 50.74 -3.70 44.51
N LEU A 11 49.79 -3.57 43.56
CA LEU A 11 49.24 -4.72 42.82
C LEU A 11 48.71 -4.31 41.43
N ARG A 12 48.59 -5.27 40.51
CA ARG A 12 48.47 -5.02 39.06
C ARG A 12 47.04 -4.71 38.61
N ARG A 13 46.85 -3.62 37.84
CA ARG A 13 45.61 -3.38 37.06
C ARG A 13 45.60 -4.19 35.76
N GLY A 14 44.67 -5.14 35.64
CA GLY A 14 44.29 -5.72 34.34
C GLY A 14 43.54 -4.69 33.48
N ARG A 15 43.82 -4.65 32.18
CA ARG A 15 43.14 -3.72 31.25
C ARG A 15 41.81 -4.31 30.75
N LEU A 16 40.69 -3.72 31.16
CA LEU A 16 39.42 -3.89 30.46
C LEU A 16 39.54 -3.39 29.02
N ARG A 17 39.28 -4.26 28.03
CA ARG A 17 39.22 -3.87 26.61
C ARG A 17 37.91 -3.11 26.36
N ARG A 18 38.00 -1.86 25.89
CA ARG A 18 36.86 -1.14 25.29
C ARG A 18 36.35 -1.97 24.10
N ARG A 19 35.06 -2.36 24.10
CA ARG A 19 34.39 -2.72 22.84
C ARG A 19 34.31 -1.46 21.97
N ARG A 20 34.68 -1.55 20.69
CA ARG A 20 34.37 -0.51 19.71
C ARG A 20 32.90 -0.66 19.30
N GLN A 21 32.20 0.45 19.12
CA GLN A 21 30.97 0.46 18.32
C GLN A 21 31.34 0.13 16.86
N GLN A 22 30.47 -0.59 16.16
CA GLN A 22 30.46 -0.65 14.70
C GLN A 22 29.38 0.31 14.20
N GLN A 23 29.64 0.98 13.08
CA GLN A 23 28.60 1.68 12.33
C GLN A 23 28.01 0.73 11.28
N PRO A 24 26.75 0.95 10.85
CA PRO A 24 26.12 0.12 9.83
C PRO A 24 26.79 0.36 8.47
N HIS A 25 27.04 -0.72 7.73
CA HIS A 25 27.36 -0.65 6.30
C HIS A 25 26.16 -1.11 5.48
N SER A 26 25.97 -0.45 4.34
CA SER A 26 24.94 -0.72 3.33
C SER A 26 24.88 -2.19 2.92
N GLY A 27 23.68 -2.78 2.92
CA GLY A 27 23.46 -4.14 2.40
C GLY A 27 23.48 -4.19 0.87
N SER A 28 24.04 -5.28 0.33
CA SER A 28 23.81 -5.76 -1.04
C SER A 28 24.33 -7.21 -1.18
N VAL A 29 23.96 -7.86 -2.30
CA VAL A 29 24.26 -9.25 -2.69
C VAL A 29 23.38 -10.33 -2.04
N LEU A 30 22.31 -10.69 -2.75
CA LEU A 30 21.59 -11.95 -2.60
C LEU A 30 22.52 -13.14 -2.97
N ALA A 31 22.65 -14.11 -2.06
CA ALA A 31 23.39 -15.35 -2.30
C ALA A 31 22.42 -16.53 -2.52
N LEU A 32 22.22 -16.94 -3.77
CA LEU A 32 21.36 -18.07 -4.13
C LEU A 32 22.10 -19.42 -4.05
N PRO A 33 21.55 -20.45 -3.37
CA PRO A 33 22.09 -21.80 -3.40
C PRO A 33 21.70 -22.56 -4.70
N LEU A 34 22.59 -23.46 -5.14
CA LEU A 34 22.45 -24.19 -6.40
C LEU A 34 21.40 -25.32 -6.33
N ARG A 35 20.44 -25.33 -7.27
CA ARG A 35 19.32 -26.29 -7.30
C ARG A 35 19.69 -27.68 -7.88
N PRO A 36 19.36 -28.80 -7.21
CA PRO A 36 19.54 -30.16 -7.77
C PRO A 36 18.59 -30.50 -8.93
N ARG A 37 19.12 -31.09 -10.01
CA ARG A 37 18.38 -31.37 -11.26
C ARG A 37 17.20 -32.36 -11.17
N LYS A 38 17.04 -33.12 -10.07
CA LYS A 38 16.04 -34.21 -9.99
C LYS A 38 14.60 -33.70 -9.88
N ILE A 39 14.34 -32.72 -9.01
CA ILE A 39 12.98 -32.23 -8.68
C ILE A 39 12.26 -31.62 -9.90
N ARG A 40 13.01 -30.95 -10.80
CA ARG A 40 12.50 -30.35 -12.05
C ARG A 40 11.80 -31.35 -12.99
N ARG A 41 11.97 -32.67 -12.79
CA ARG A 41 11.36 -33.75 -13.59
C ARG A 41 10.05 -34.30 -13.02
N GLN A 42 9.76 -34.09 -11.72
CA GLN A 42 8.47 -34.45 -11.11
C GLN A 42 7.44 -33.33 -11.27
N LEU A 43 7.78 -32.08 -10.90
CA LEU A 43 6.87 -30.93 -11.07
C LEU A 43 6.44 -30.71 -12.53
N ARG A 44 7.37 -30.80 -13.50
CA ARG A 44 7.01 -30.73 -14.93
C ARG A 44 6.08 -31.88 -15.38
N ARG A 45 6.11 -33.05 -14.74
CA ARG A 45 5.16 -34.14 -15.03
C ARG A 45 3.78 -33.85 -14.43
N SER A 46 3.71 -33.39 -13.19
CA SER A 46 2.44 -32.96 -12.56
C SER A 46 1.74 -31.88 -13.38
N VAL A 47 2.43 -30.77 -13.68
CA VAL A 47 1.84 -29.65 -14.44
C VAL A 47 1.45 -30.05 -15.87
N SER A 48 2.26 -30.85 -16.56
CA SER A 48 1.89 -31.35 -17.90
C SER A 48 0.67 -32.27 -17.86
N SER A 49 0.52 -33.06 -16.80
CA SER A 49 -0.65 -33.92 -16.60
C SER A 49 -1.90 -33.13 -16.24
N ARG A 50 -1.81 -32.12 -15.36
CA ARG A 50 -2.92 -31.19 -15.04
C ARG A 50 -3.35 -30.44 -16.31
N MET A 51 -2.43 -29.92 -17.12
CA MET A 51 -2.73 -29.25 -18.41
C MET A 51 -3.34 -30.18 -19.48
N ALA A 52 -2.96 -31.47 -19.50
CA ALA A 52 -3.58 -32.46 -20.39
C ALA A 52 -5.00 -32.82 -19.92
N ALA A 53 -5.22 -32.97 -18.61
CA ALA A 53 -6.53 -33.26 -18.04
C ALA A 53 -7.52 -32.11 -18.25
N LEU A 54 -7.13 -30.84 -18.01
CA LEU A 54 -7.99 -29.69 -18.29
C LEU A 54 -8.35 -29.56 -19.78
N ARG A 55 -7.43 -29.89 -20.69
CA ARG A 55 -7.73 -29.95 -22.14
C ARG A 55 -8.67 -31.09 -22.51
N ALA A 56 -8.58 -32.25 -21.85
CA ALA A 56 -9.53 -33.34 -22.07
C ALA A 56 -10.93 -32.98 -21.55
N GLN A 57 -11.03 -32.30 -20.40
CA GLN A 57 -12.31 -31.89 -19.81
C GLN A 57 -13.00 -30.78 -20.63
N THR A 58 -12.26 -29.77 -21.10
CA THR A 58 -12.81 -28.72 -21.99
C THR A 58 -13.23 -29.24 -23.37
N LEU A 59 -12.67 -30.37 -23.83
CA LEU A 59 -13.09 -31.08 -25.05
C LEU A 59 -14.22 -32.11 -24.81
N GLN A 60 -14.77 -32.20 -23.59
CA GLN A 60 -15.91 -33.06 -23.25
C GLN A 60 -17.14 -32.27 -22.76
N SER A 61 -17.08 -30.94 -22.78
CA SER A 61 -18.14 -30.04 -22.31
C SER A 61 -18.87 -29.26 -23.42
N GLU A 62 -18.57 -29.51 -24.70
CA GLU A 62 -19.24 -28.85 -25.84
C GLU A 62 -20.19 -29.77 -26.64
N ASP A 63 -20.17 -31.08 -26.39
CA ASP A 63 -21.01 -32.09 -27.08
C ASP A 63 -22.03 -32.76 -26.12
N LEU A 64 -22.87 -31.98 -25.41
CA LEU A 64 -24.06 -32.50 -24.68
C LEU A 64 -24.99 -31.41 -24.12
N GLU A 65 -25.75 -30.70 -24.97
CA GLU A 65 -27.14 -30.22 -24.69
C GLU A 65 -27.70 -29.38 -25.86
N ASP A 66 -28.46 -29.99 -26.78
CA ASP A 66 -29.68 -29.36 -27.32
C ASP A 66 -30.60 -30.41 -27.97
N SER A 67 -31.67 -30.83 -27.26
CA SER A 67 -32.88 -31.36 -27.90
C SER A 67 -34.08 -31.40 -26.94
N ARG A 68 -35.08 -30.55 -27.20
CA ARG A 68 -36.51 -30.91 -27.39
C ARG A 68 -37.45 -29.73 -27.20
N VAL A 69 -38.11 -29.32 -28.29
CA VAL A 69 -39.48 -28.79 -28.29
C VAL A 69 -40.23 -29.49 -29.42
N GLU A 70 -41.45 -29.97 -29.16
CA GLU A 70 -42.26 -30.70 -30.15
C GLU A 70 -43.18 -29.77 -30.97
N SER A 71 -43.33 -29.99 -32.27
CA SER A 71 -44.59 -29.70 -33.01
C SER A 71 -44.67 -30.43 -34.38
N THR A 72 -45.17 -31.67 -34.33
CA THR A 72 -46.19 -32.26 -35.21
C THR A 72 -46.29 -31.94 -36.73
N VAL A 73 -46.38 -33.02 -37.53
CA VAL A 73 -47.13 -33.23 -38.81
C VAL A 73 -46.32 -33.41 -40.13
N ALA A 74 -46.70 -34.48 -40.87
CA ALA A 74 -46.55 -34.78 -42.32
C ALA A 74 -45.20 -35.24 -42.94
N GLU A 75 -45.05 -36.57 -43.00
CA GLU A 75 -44.59 -37.36 -44.17
C GLU A 75 -45.61 -37.27 -45.35
N PRO A 76 -45.34 -37.77 -46.60
CA PRO A 76 -44.12 -38.42 -47.12
C PRO A 76 -43.56 -37.83 -48.44
N GLY A 77 -42.42 -38.34 -48.94
CA GLY A 77 -41.85 -37.96 -50.27
C GLY A 77 -40.68 -38.82 -50.77
N ASP A 78 -40.99 -39.93 -51.44
CA ASP A 78 -40.07 -40.98 -51.97
C ASP A 78 -39.20 -40.52 -53.20
N PRO A 79 -38.24 -41.32 -53.76
CA PRO A 79 -36.90 -40.81 -54.09
C PRO A 79 -36.44 -41.18 -55.54
N LEU A 80 -35.14 -41.53 -55.72
CA LEU A 80 -34.47 -42.00 -56.96
C LEU A 80 -34.13 -40.87 -57.98
N ALA A 81 -33.09 -40.94 -58.83
CA ALA A 81 -31.94 -41.87 -59.00
C ALA A 81 -30.65 -41.01 -59.21
N GLY A 82 -29.40 -41.49 -59.12
CA GLY A 82 -28.74 -42.46 -60.02
C GLY A 82 -28.34 -41.82 -61.36
N GLY A 83 -27.09 -41.86 -61.84
CA GLY A 83 -25.84 -42.39 -61.27
C GLY A 83 -24.78 -42.66 -62.35
N ALA A 84 -23.58 -43.12 -61.96
CA ALA A 84 -22.53 -43.76 -62.79
C ALA A 84 -21.84 -42.88 -63.89
N ALA A 85 -20.67 -43.25 -64.46
CA ALA A 85 -19.48 -43.99 -63.99
C ALA A 85 -18.34 -43.90 -65.05
N ALA A 86 -17.13 -44.38 -64.70
CA ALA A 86 -15.95 -44.60 -65.58
C ALA A 86 -15.24 -43.30 -66.08
N LEU A 87 -13.90 -43.16 -66.19
CA LEU A 87 -12.78 -44.05 -66.58
C LEU A 87 -12.80 -44.38 -68.09
N SER A 88 -11.75 -44.20 -68.91
CA SER A 88 -10.46 -43.45 -68.82
C SER A 88 -10.11 -42.99 -70.28
N ASP A 89 -8.92 -42.66 -70.81
CA ASP A 89 -7.46 -42.64 -70.51
C ASP A 89 -6.79 -41.79 -71.66
N ALA A 90 -5.49 -41.48 -71.84
CA ALA A 90 -4.20 -41.63 -71.14
C ALA A 90 -3.19 -40.61 -71.76
N ASN A 91 -1.99 -40.45 -71.16
CA ASN A 91 -0.80 -39.71 -71.67
C ASN A 91 -0.90 -38.16 -71.76
N GLY A 92 0.13 -37.37 -71.41
CA GLY A 92 1.40 -37.70 -70.75
C GLY A 92 2.50 -36.63 -70.87
N ARG A 93 3.63 -36.85 -70.16
CA ARG A 93 4.92 -36.13 -70.14
C ARG A 93 5.11 -34.91 -69.20
N GLU A 94 6.13 -35.07 -68.37
CA GLU A 94 6.89 -34.09 -67.55
C GLU A 94 7.97 -33.35 -68.42
N PRO A 95 8.87 -32.43 -67.94
CA PRO A 95 9.62 -32.48 -66.67
C PRO A 95 9.97 -31.16 -65.90
N HIS A 96 10.66 -31.32 -64.76
CA HIS A 96 11.15 -30.32 -63.79
C HIS A 96 12.16 -29.23 -64.26
N ARG A 97 12.15 -28.06 -63.56
CA ARG A 97 13.23 -27.44 -62.70
C ARG A 97 12.88 -25.95 -62.41
N GLN A 98 13.11 -25.25 -61.28
CA GLN A 98 14.04 -25.25 -60.11
C GLN A 98 15.18 -24.18 -60.21
N LEU A 99 15.37 -23.40 -59.11
CA LEU A 99 16.45 -22.42 -58.79
C LEU A 99 16.27 -20.93 -59.23
N GLY A 100 16.92 -20.00 -58.49
CA GLY A 100 17.04 -18.54 -58.75
C GLY A 100 18.41 -18.17 -59.38
N PRO A 101 19.10 -17.03 -59.07
CA PRO A 101 18.89 -16.03 -57.99
C PRO A 101 19.21 -14.53 -58.34
N ALA A 102 19.21 -13.65 -57.31
CA ALA A 102 20.13 -12.52 -57.00
C ALA A 102 20.52 -11.38 -58.01
N GLU A 103 20.12 -10.14 -57.65
CA GLU A 103 20.96 -8.94 -57.33
C GLU A 103 21.59 -8.00 -58.43
N LEU A 104 21.76 -6.71 -58.01
CA LEU A 104 22.72 -5.64 -58.43
C LEU A 104 22.36 -4.49 -59.43
N LEU A 105 22.51 -3.26 -58.88
CA LEU A 105 23.17 -2.02 -59.38
C LEU A 105 22.53 -0.97 -60.32
N GLU A 106 22.90 0.30 -60.01
CA GLU A 106 22.99 1.52 -60.85
C GLU A 106 21.72 2.17 -61.47
N ALA A 107 21.64 3.49 -61.74
CA ALA A 107 22.45 4.67 -61.36
C ALA A 107 21.60 5.98 -61.45
N SER A 108 22.17 7.12 -61.03
CA SER A 108 21.65 8.49 -61.26
C SER A 108 22.50 9.20 -62.34
N PRO A 109 22.04 10.30 -63.00
CA PRO A 109 22.57 11.61 -62.58
C PRO A 109 21.76 12.90 -62.90
N ALA A 110 22.20 14.00 -62.25
CA ALA A 110 22.38 15.38 -62.77
C ALA A 110 21.20 16.41 -62.86
N SER A 111 21.42 17.74 -62.72
CA SER A 111 22.50 18.50 -62.02
C SER A 111 22.25 20.04 -61.97
N ARG A 112 23.02 20.73 -61.08
CA ARG A 112 23.44 22.18 -61.06
C ARG A 112 22.55 23.25 -60.38
N SER A 113 23.10 24.37 -59.84
CA SER A 113 24.42 24.68 -59.21
C SER A 113 24.47 26.14 -58.65
N LEU A 114 25.56 26.50 -57.95
CA LEU A 114 26.01 27.85 -57.50
C LEU A 114 25.25 28.47 -56.29
N GLN A 115 25.87 29.19 -55.33
CA GLN A 115 27.30 29.44 -55.04
C GLN A 115 27.51 29.83 -53.55
N THR A 116 28.76 29.82 -53.05
CA THR A 116 29.16 30.30 -51.70
C THR A 116 30.53 31.02 -51.75
N PRO A 117 30.92 31.73 -50.66
CA PRO A 117 32.23 31.47 -50.06
C PRO A 117 32.21 31.38 -48.50
N ARG A 118 33.39 31.22 -47.87
CA ARG A 118 33.61 30.84 -46.44
C ARG A 118 34.50 31.82 -45.66
N SER A 119 34.32 31.87 -44.34
CA SER A 119 35.38 31.95 -43.29
C SER A 119 34.73 31.66 -41.91
N LEU A 120 35.04 30.59 -41.18
CA LEU A 120 36.25 30.33 -40.36
C LEU A 120 36.57 31.41 -39.32
N VAL A 121 36.40 31.08 -38.02
CA VAL A 121 37.46 31.04 -36.98
C VAL A 121 36.91 30.37 -35.69
N GLU A 122 37.84 29.91 -34.87
CA GLU A 122 37.82 28.96 -33.75
C GLU A 122 36.86 29.18 -32.57
N ALA A 123 36.79 28.18 -31.67
CA ALA A 123 36.08 28.22 -30.39
C ALA A 123 37.06 28.28 -29.20
N GLN A 124 36.60 28.76 -28.05
CA GLN A 124 37.29 28.52 -26.77
C GLN A 124 36.38 28.67 -25.55
N THR A 125 36.49 27.71 -24.62
CA THR A 125 35.88 27.73 -23.28
C THR A 125 36.79 28.43 -22.28
N PRO A 126 36.25 28.97 -21.17
CA PRO A 126 36.99 29.02 -19.92
C PRO A 126 36.24 28.35 -18.75
N ALA A 127 37.00 27.92 -17.74
CA ALA A 127 36.51 27.30 -16.51
C ALA A 127 36.66 28.23 -15.28
N ALA A 128 36.06 27.86 -14.15
CA ALA A 128 35.91 28.70 -12.96
C ALA A 128 37.18 28.87 -12.09
N ARG A 129 37.20 29.92 -11.25
CA ARG A 129 37.97 30.00 -9.98
C ARG A 129 37.39 31.06 -9.02
N LEU A 130 37.71 30.91 -7.72
CA LEU A 130 37.26 31.74 -6.59
C LEU A 130 38.20 32.95 -6.36
N VAL A 131 37.66 34.04 -5.77
CA VAL A 131 38.28 34.90 -4.73
C VAL A 131 37.17 35.43 -3.80
N GLU A 132 37.48 35.82 -2.55
CA GLU A 132 36.54 36.21 -1.48
C GLU A 132 36.38 37.74 -1.26
N ALA A 133 35.29 38.10 -0.56
CA ALA A 133 35.09 39.21 0.39
C ALA A 133 35.44 40.69 0.05
N HIS A 134 34.44 41.59 0.16
CA HIS A 134 34.30 42.55 1.28
C HIS A 134 33.05 43.49 1.16
N THR A 135 32.42 43.81 2.30
CA THR A 135 31.48 44.94 2.55
C THR A 135 32.25 46.23 2.93
N PRO A 136 31.67 47.46 3.13
CA PRO A 136 30.25 47.89 3.32
C PRO A 136 29.91 49.16 2.44
N PRO A 137 29.06 50.17 2.79
CA PRO A 137 27.99 50.31 3.81
C PRO A 137 26.62 50.87 3.31
N VAL A 138 25.68 50.91 4.27
CA VAL A 138 24.28 51.40 4.28
C VAL A 138 24.01 52.81 3.70
N ARG A 139 22.83 52.98 3.07
CA ARG A 139 21.99 54.21 3.16
C ARG A 139 20.48 53.87 3.18
N LEU A 140 19.69 54.67 3.90
CA LEU A 140 18.22 54.72 3.78
C LEU A 140 17.83 55.69 2.66
N LEU A 141 16.63 55.52 2.07
CA LEU A 141 15.59 56.57 2.00
C LEU A 141 14.25 56.07 1.42
N GLU A 142 13.20 56.27 2.21
CA GLU A 142 11.81 56.61 1.83
C GLU A 142 10.97 55.76 0.87
N ALA A 143 9.66 56.06 0.89
CA ALA A 143 8.58 55.26 0.31
C ALA A 143 7.95 55.94 -0.91
N SER A 144 7.21 55.15 -1.70
CA SER A 144 6.21 55.63 -2.67
C SER A 144 5.14 54.56 -2.83
N ALA A 145 3.90 54.96 -3.10
CA ALA A 145 2.74 54.09 -3.00
C ALA A 145 1.88 54.07 -4.27
N LEU A 146 1.39 52.87 -4.62
CA LEU A 146 0.24 52.62 -5.51
C LEU A 146 0.47 53.01 -7.01
N PRO A 147 -0.39 52.57 -7.97
CA PRO A 147 -1.69 51.90 -7.80
C PRO A 147 -1.84 50.51 -8.42
N ALA A 148 -2.97 49.87 -8.11
CA ALA A 148 -3.38 48.59 -8.69
C ALA A 148 -3.74 48.68 -10.18
N ARG A 149 -3.63 47.55 -10.88
CA ARG A 149 -4.27 47.31 -12.18
C ARG A 149 -5.04 46.00 -12.15
N LEU A 150 -6.34 46.07 -12.43
CA LEU A 150 -7.18 44.92 -12.74
C LEU A 150 -6.86 44.42 -14.15
N VAL A 151 -6.64 43.12 -14.30
CA VAL A 151 -6.65 42.40 -15.59
C VAL A 151 -7.40 41.09 -15.37
N PRO A 152 -8.48 40.79 -16.13
CA PRO A 152 -9.20 39.53 -15.96
C PRO A 152 -8.46 38.38 -16.67
N ALA A 153 -8.21 37.30 -15.93
CA ALA A 153 -7.67 36.05 -16.47
C ALA A 153 -8.71 34.93 -16.31
N SER A 154 -9.43 34.62 -17.39
CA SER A 154 -10.42 33.52 -17.42
C SER A 154 -9.73 32.16 -17.55
N GLY A 155 -9.55 31.46 -16.42
CA GLY A 155 -9.15 30.04 -16.37
C GLY A 155 -10.35 29.12 -16.09
N PRO A 156 -10.28 27.82 -16.44
CA PRO A 156 -11.35 26.87 -16.18
C PRO A 156 -11.51 26.61 -14.67
N SER A 157 -12.76 26.64 -14.19
CA SER A 157 -13.09 26.37 -12.78
C SER A 157 -12.72 24.94 -12.37
N ALA A 158 -12.15 24.79 -11.17
CA ALA A 158 -12.00 23.49 -10.53
C ALA A 158 -13.38 22.84 -10.28
N ARG A 159 -13.46 21.51 -10.34
CA ARG A 159 -14.70 20.79 -10.03
C ARG A 159 -14.93 20.71 -8.53
N LEU A 160 -15.57 21.75 -7.98
CA LEU A 160 -16.25 21.64 -6.70
C LEU A 160 -17.41 20.65 -6.86
N VAL A 161 -17.38 19.52 -6.16
CA VAL A 161 -18.47 18.54 -6.14
C VAL A 161 -19.31 18.78 -4.88
N GLU A 162 -20.11 19.84 -4.91
CA GLU A 162 -21.11 20.09 -3.87
C GLU A 162 -22.31 19.15 -4.07
N THR A 163 -22.44 18.15 -3.20
CA THR A 163 -23.62 17.29 -3.13
C THR A 163 -24.71 17.98 -2.30
N SER A 164 -25.48 18.87 -2.90
CA SER A 164 -26.61 19.54 -2.24
C SER A 164 -27.70 18.54 -1.84
N ALA A 165 -28.04 18.47 -0.55
CA ALA A 165 -29.13 17.63 -0.07
C ALA A 165 -30.51 18.31 -0.31
N LEU A 166 -31.50 17.52 -0.73
CA LEU A 166 -32.88 17.99 -0.91
C LEU A 166 -33.60 18.04 0.45
N LEU A 167 -33.93 19.24 0.91
CA LEU A 167 -34.76 19.46 2.09
C LEU A 167 -36.25 19.24 1.76
N CYS A 168 -36.94 18.46 2.61
CA CYS A 168 -38.40 18.41 2.65
C CYS A 168 -38.90 19.21 3.87
N SER A 169 -39.97 19.97 3.69
CA SER A 169 -40.41 21.00 4.64
C SER A 169 -41.53 20.55 5.58
N ALA A 170 -41.41 20.88 6.87
CA ALA A 170 -42.51 20.94 7.82
C ALA A 170 -42.41 22.24 8.64
N GLN A 171 -43.55 22.82 9.02
CA GLN A 171 -43.65 24.10 9.75
C GLN A 171 -44.56 23.98 10.98
N HIS A 172 -44.39 24.93 11.91
CA HIS A 172 -45.25 25.22 13.08
C HIS A 172 -45.26 24.18 14.21
N THR A 173 -45.48 24.54 15.48
CA THR A 173 -45.84 25.85 16.09
C THR A 173 -45.16 26.03 17.46
N ALA A 174 -45.17 27.24 18.03
CA ALA A 174 -44.50 27.58 19.29
C ALA A 174 -45.45 27.70 20.51
N ALA A 175 -44.94 27.42 21.70
CA ALA A 175 -45.52 27.78 23.01
C ALA A 175 -44.41 27.95 24.08
N VAL A 176 -44.72 28.62 25.19
CA VAL A 176 -43.77 29.08 26.24
C VAL A 176 -44.33 28.67 27.63
N PRO A 177 -43.50 28.39 28.67
CA PRO A 177 -43.88 27.50 29.78
C PRO A 177 -44.35 28.24 31.04
N PRO A 178 -44.64 27.49 32.12
CA PRO A 178 -44.23 27.95 33.46
C PRO A 178 -43.45 26.92 34.29
N SER A 179 -42.82 27.43 35.35
CA SER A 179 -41.95 26.76 36.33
C SER A 179 -42.71 25.95 37.39
N VAL A 180 -42.00 25.02 38.08
CA VAL A 180 -41.80 24.93 39.56
C VAL A 180 -41.39 23.50 39.98
N ALA A 181 -40.53 23.38 41.00
CA ALA A 181 -40.05 22.14 41.65
C ALA A 181 -40.45 22.16 43.16
N PRO A 182 -40.20 21.13 44.03
CA PRO A 182 -39.37 19.92 43.86
C PRO A 182 -39.98 18.62 44.49
N ALA A 183 -39.10 17.66 44.83
CA ALA A 183 -39.22 16.62 45.89
C ALA A 183 -39.71 15.18 45.56
N THR A 184 -38.72 14.31 45.26
CA THR A 184 -38.45 12.99 45.89
C THR A 184 -39.50 11.84 45.96
N LEU A 185 -39.02 10.65 45.53
CA LEU A 185 -39.31 9.29 46.05
C LEU A 185 -40.68 8.64 45.79
N SER A 186 -40.79 7.85 44.71
CA SER A 186 -40.89 6.37 44.77
C SER A 186 -41.06 5.76 43.36
N GLY A 187 -40.68 4.49 43.17
CA GLY A 187 -40.99 3.71 41.95
C GLY A 187 -42.41 3.09 42.04
N PRO A 188 -42.94 2.51 40.94
CA PRO A 188 -42.26 1.40 40.27
C PRO A 188 -42.29 1.41 38.72
N GLN A 189 -41.73 0.34 38.15
CA GLN A 189 -41.73 -0.13 36.76
C GLN A 189 -42.75 0.51 35.78
N GLY A 190 -42.20 1.08 34.70
CA GLY A 190 -42.88 1.35 33.43
C GLY A 190 -41.89 1.14 32.28
N GLU A 191 -42.38 0.71 31.12
CA GLU A 191 -41.54 0.41 29.95
C GLU A 191 -40.98 1.72 29.35
N SER A 192 -39.65 1.89 29.36
CA SER A 192 -39.02 3.03 28.68
C SER A 192 -38.95 2.78 27.17
N THR A 193 -39.74 3.55 26.42
CA THR A 193 -39.47 3.81 25.01
C THR A 193 -38.03 4.31 24.87
N GLY A 194 -37.28 3.75 23.92
CA GLY A 194 -35.82 3.86 23.88
C GLY A 194 -35.27 5.28 24.03
N GLU A 195 -34.51 5.51 25.10
CA GLU A 195 -33.66 6.69 25.24
C GLU A 195 -32.50 6.58 24.24
N GLU A 196 -32.30 7.60 23.40
CA GLU A 196 -31.10 7.68 22.56
C GLU A 196 -29.87 7.82 23.45
N LEU A 197 -28.95 6.86 23.35
CA LEU A 197 -27.73 6.85 24.18
C LEU A 197 -26.89 8.10 23.87
N PRO A 198 -26.42 8.87 24.88
CA PRO A 198 -25.63 10.10 24.69
C PRO A 198 -24.24 9.95 24.05
N TRP A 199 -23.96 8.81 23.41
CA TRP A 199 -22.63 8.33 23.01
C TRP A 199 -22.66 7.58 21.67
N ASP A 200 -23.44 8.05 20.69
CA ASP A 200 -23.65 7.38 19.40
C ASP A 200 -23.10 8.19 18.21
N SER A 201 -21.78 8.23 18.05
CA SER A 201 -21.13 8.86 16.89
C SER A 201 -21.26 8.00 15.61
N PRO A 202 -21.18 8.60 14.41
CA PRO A 202 -21.10 7.86 13.15
C PRO A 202 -19.96 6.83 13.09
N LEU A 203 -18.86 7.07 13.82
CA LEU A 203 -17.75 6.13 13.96
C LEU A 203 -18.14 4.94 14.86
N GLN A 204 -18.75 5.21 16.02
CA GLN A 204 -19.20 4.14 16.92
C GLN A 204 -20.25 3.25 16.23
N ARG A 205 -21.17 3.85 15.46
CA ARG A 205 -22.13 3.14 14.61
C ARG A 205 -21.45 2.24 13.58
N ILE A 206 -20.47 2.73 12.81
CA ILE A 206 -19.80 1.89 11.80
C ILE A 206 -18.98 0.79 12.46
N LEU A 207 -18.23 1.04 13.55
CA LEU A 207 -17.45 0.00 14.22
C LEU A 207 -18.35 -1.11 14.80
N ALA A 208 -19.52 -0.75 15.33
CA ALA A 208 -20.54 -1.72 15.73
C ALA A 208 -21.20 -2.46 14.53
N GLU A 209 -21.31 -1.83 13.36
CA GLU A 209 -21.72 -2.48 12.12
C GLU A 209 -20.66 -3.49 11.63
N LEU A 210 -19.39 -3.09 11.58
CA LEU A 210 -18.26 -3.95 11.18
C LEU A 210 -18.20 -5.22 12.04
N ASN A 211 -18.39 -5.11 13.35
CA ASN A 211 -18.40 -6.26 14.26
C ASN A 211 -19.48 -7.32 13.92
N ARG A 212 -20.52 -6.95 13.15
CA ARG A 212 -21.59 -7.85 12.69
C ARG A 212 -21.37 -8.39 11.28
N ILE A 213 -20.40 -7.86 10.51
CA ILE A 213 -20.09 -8.29 9.15
C ILE A 213 -19.09 -9.47 9.21
N PRO A 214 -19.45 -10.69 8.76
CA PRO A 214 -18.61 -11.87 8.96
C PRO A 214 -17.30 -11.88 8.15
N SER A 215 -17.27 -11.20 7.00
CA SER A 215 -16.13 -11.18 6.09
C SER A 215 -15.27 -9.94 6.33
N SER A 216 -13.99 -10.16 6.67
CA SER A 216 -12.91 -9.17 6.76
C SER A 216 -12.82 -8.27 5.53
N ARG A 217 -12.63 -8.84 4.34
CA ARG A 217 -12.72 -8.13 3.04
C ARG A 217 -13.96 -7.23 2.90
N ARG A 218 -15.14 -7.67 3.37
CA ARG A 218 -16.36 -6.83 3.36
C ARG A 218 -16.32 -5.71 4.41
N ARG A 219 -15.70 -5.93 5.59
CA ARG A 219 -15.44 -4.87 6.58
C ARG A 219 -14.50 -3.81 6.03
N ALA A 220 -13.43 -4.23 5.34
CA ALA A 220 -12.45 -3.36 4.71
C ALA A 220 -13.10 -2.42 3.68
N ALA A 221 -13.84 -2.98 2.72
CA ALA A 221 -14.58 -2.20 1.72
C ALA A 221 -15.62 -1.26 2.35
N ARG A 222 -16.36 -1.73 3.37
CA ARG A 222 -17.40 -0.96 4.06
C ARG A 222 -16.83 0.19 4.91
N LEU A 223 -15.68 0.01 5.56
CA LEU A 223 -15.01 1.09 6.28
C LEU A 223 -14.43 2.14 5.33
N PHE A 224 -13.92 1.74 4.17
CA PHE A 224 -13.47 2.69 3.14
C PHE A 224 -14.63 3.49 2.54
N GLU A 225 -15.75 2.84 2.22
CA GLU A 225 -17.00 3.52 1.83
C GLU A 225 -17.43 4.54 2.89
N TRP A 226 -17.47 4.14 4.17
CA TRP A 226 -17.77 5.05 5.28
C TRP A 226 -16.76 6.21 5.39
N LEU A 227 -15.48 5.99 5.12
CA LEU A 227 -14.46 7.04 5.19
C LEU A 227 -14.73 8.15 4.17
N ILE A 228 -15.03 7.81 2.91
CA ILE A 228 -15.22 8.81 1.83
C ILE A 228 -16.68 9.22 1.58
N ALA A 229 -17.66 8.63 2.26
CA ALA A 229 -19.09 8.93 2.08
C ALA A 229 -19.40 10.45 2.12
N PRO A 230 -20.27 10.97 1.22
CA PRO A 230 -21.16 10.24 0.31
C PRO A 230 -20.52 9.82 -1.03
N MET A 231 -19.20 9.96 -1.21
CA MET A 231 -18.55 9.60 -2.47
C MET A 231 -18.48 8.07 -2.68
N PRO A 232 -18.91 7.52 -3.83
CA PRO A 232 -18.75 6.09 -4.11
C PRO A 232 -17.28 5.70 -4.30
N PRO A 233 -16.78 4.60 -3.68
CA PRO A 233 -15.41 4.10 -3.87
C PRO A 233 -15.04 3.89 -5.35
N ASP A 234 -16.01 3.38 -6.12
CA ASP A 234 -15.92 3.13 -7.56
C ASP A 234 -15.67 4.40 -8.38
N HIS A 235 -16.13 5.56 -7.90
CA HIS A 235 -15.85 6.86 -8.49
C HIS A 235 -14.45 7.34 -8.07
N PHE A 236 -14.14 7.27 -6.78
CA PHE A 236 -12.87 7.71 -6.20
C PHE A 236 -11.68 7.02 -6.86
N TYR A 237 -11.61 5.68 -6.83
CA TYR A 237 -10.49 4.92 -7.41
C TYR A 237 -10.37 5.08 -8.93
N ARG A 238 -11.49 5.29 -9.64
CA ARG A 238 -11.49 5.40 -11.11
C ARG A 238 -11.14 6.79 -11.63
N ARG A 239 -11.29 7.85 -10.82
CA ARG A 239 -11.22 9.25 -11.29
C ARG A 239 -10.33 10.18 -10.48
N LEU A 240 -10.10 9.91 -9.20
CA LEU A 240 -9.52 10.88 -8.26
C LEU A 240 -8.25 10.35 -7.59
N TRP A 241 -8.23 9.06 -7.24
CA TRP A 241 -7.04 8.35 -6.77
C TRP A 241 -5.86 8.52 -7.74
N GLU A 242 -4.69 8.84 -7.19
CA GLU A 242 -3.45 9.15 -7.92
C GLU A 242 -3.60 10.27 -8.98
N ARG A 243 -4.57 11.19 -8.83
CA ARG A 243 -4.90 12.20 -9.85
C ARG A 243 -5.23 13.60 -9.33
N GLU A 244 -6.09 13.71 -8.32
CA GLU A 244 -6.67 14.99 -7.92
C GLU A 244 -6.79 15.10 -6.39
N ALA A 245 -6.64 16.32 -5.86
CA ALA A 245 -6.99 16.62 -4.48
C ALA A 245 -8.52 16.64 -4.30
N VAL A 246 -9.02 16.05 -3.22
CA VAL A 246 -10.45 15.85 -2.94
C VAL A 246 -10.80 16.35 -1.56
N LEU A 247 -11.84 17.18 -1.47
CA LEU A 247 -12.43 17.65 -0.22
C LEU A 247 -13.83 17.06 -0.06
N VAL A 248 -14.08 16.35 1.03
CA VAL A 248 -15.44 15.94 1.45
C VAL A 248 -15.83 16.77 2.66
N ARG A 249 -16.75 17.72 2.46
CA ARG A 249 -17.37 18.48 3.55
C ARG A 249 -18.43 17.64 4.23
N ARG A 250 -18.26 17.35 5.52
CA ARG A 250 -19.14 16.42 6.25
C ARG A 250 -20.45 17.04 6.71
N GLN A 251 -20.40 18.32 7.10
CA GLN A 251 -21.47 19.02 7.83
C GLN A 251 -21.90 18.30 9.13
N ASP A 252 -21.02 17.44 9.68
CA ASP A 252 -21.23 16.64 10.88
C ASP A 252 -19.93 16.60 11.69
N GLN A 253 -19.88 17.40 12.76
CA GLN A 253 -18.73 17.49 13.66
C GLN A 253 -18.56 16.28 14.58
N SER A 254 -19.53 15.34 14.59
CA SER A 254 -19.45 14.10 15.37
C SER A 254 -18.74 12.96 14.63
N TYR A 255 -18.50 13.10 13.31
CA TYR A 255 -18.19 11.98 12.42
C TYR A 255 -16.99 11.11 12.84
N TYR A 256 -15.93 11.72 13.40
CA TYR A 256 -14.73 11.01 13.87
C TYR A 256 -14.63 10.89 15.40
N GLN A 257 -15.69 11.22 16.16
CA GLN A 257 -15.67 11.13 17.62
C GLN A 257 -15.45 9.67 18.07
N GLY A 258 -14.42 9.46 18.88
CA GLY A 258 -13.95 8.14 19.33
C GLY A 258 -12.71 7.60 18.60
N LEU A 259 -12.26 8.22 17.50
CA LEU A 259 -11.05 7.79 16.78
C LEU A 259 -9.78 8.14 17.57
N PHE A 260 -9.60 9.42 17.87
CA PHE A 260 -8.50 9.98 18.66
C PHE A 260 -8.84 11.42 19.08
N SER A 261 -8.34 11.87 20.23
CA SER A 261 -8.54 13.21 20.79
C SER A 261 -7.28 13.79 21.45
N THR A 262 -7.31 15.08 21.76
CA THR A 262 -6.27 15.76 22.56
C THR A 262 -6.22 15.20 24.00
N ALA A 263 -7.34 14.68 24.52
CA ALA A 263 -7.37 13.99 25.81
C ALA A 263 -6.66 12.62 25.78
N ASP A 264 -6.81 11.87 24.68
CA ASP A 264 -6.03 10.64 24.46
C ASP A 264 -4.54 10.95 24.40
N LEU A 265 -4.13 12.04 23.74
CA LEU A 265 -2.73 12.46 23.71
C LEU A 265 -2.18 12.79 25.10
N ASP A 266 -2.91 13.51 25.96
CA ASP A 266 -2.45 13.74 27.35
C ASP A 266 -2.33 12.43 28.13
N SER A 267 -3.31 11.53 28.01
CA SER A 267 -3.30 10.21 28.64
C SER A 267 -2.10 9.39 28.20
N ILE A 268 -1.80 9.35 26.89
CA ILE A 268 -0.66 8.64 26.31
C ILE A 268 0.67 9.24 26.81
N LEU A 269 0.84 10.57 26.78
CA LEU A 269 2.06 11.23 27.31
C LEU A 269 2.30 10.96 28.80
N ARG A 270 1.21 10.77 29.57
CA ARG A 270 1.22 10.58 31.03
C ARG A 270 1.49 9.12 31.42
N ASN A 271 0.83 8.19 30.76
CA ASN A 271 0.78 6.77 31.15
C ASN A 271 1.81 5.93 30.37
N GLU A 272 2.04 6.23 29.10
CA GLU A 272 2.92 5.46 28.20
C GLU A 272 4.35 6.00 28.15
N GLU A 273 5.31 5.18 27.67
CA GLU A 273 6.69 5.61 27.49
C GLU A 273 6.93 6.33 26.14
N VAL A 274 6.22 7.45 25.95
CA VAL A 274 6.41 8.32 24.77
C VAL A 274 7.80 8.95 24.80
N GLN A 275 8.55 8.86 23.70
CA GLN A 275 9.91 9.37 23.55
C GLN A 275 9.95 10.40 22.43
N PHE A 276 10.65 11.52 22.62
CA PHE A 276 10.81 12.52 21.57
C PHE A 276 11.65 11.98 20.39
N GLY A 277 11.27 12.33 19.16
CA GLY A 277 11.90 11.88 17.90
C GLY A 277 11.61 10.42 17.51
N GLN A 278 11.42 9.51 18.47
CA GLN A 278 10.99 8.13 18.21
C GLN A 278 9.46 8.02 18.11
N HIS A 279 8.74 8.68 19.02
CA HIS A 279 7.27 8.62 19.11
C HIS A 279 6.62 9.99 18.87
N LEU A 280 7.23 11.09 19.34
CA LEU A 280 6.67 12.44 19.27
C LEU A 280 7.67 13.48 18.72
N ASP A 281 7.26 14.27 17.71
CA ASP A 281 7.99 15.47 17.28
C ASP A 281 7.34 16.75 17.84
N ALA A 282 8.18 17.75 18.15
CA ALA A 282 7.79 19.13 18.44
C ALA A 282 8.28 20.06 17.32
N ALA A 283 7.34 20.76 16.67
CA ALA A 283 7.54 21.32 15.34
C ALA A 283 6.91 22.72 15.18
N ARG A 284 7.68 23.72 14.74
CA ARG A 284 7.13 24.99 14.26
C ARG A 284 7.69 25.41 12.90
N TYR A 285 6.99 26.31 12.24
CA TYR A 285 7.42 27.00 11.02
C TYR A 285 7.22 28.50 11.24
N VAL A 286 8.33 29.25 11.26
CA VAL A 286 8.35 30.68 11.62
C VAL A 286 9.33 31.40 10.69
N ASN A 287 8.97 32.59 10.18
CA ASN A 287 9.81 33.40 9.30
C ASN A 287 10.39 32.61 8.10
N GLY A 288 9.55 31.78 7.46
CA GLY A 288 9.93 30.93 6.33
C GLY A 288 10.75 29.68 6.68
N ARG A 289 11.02 29.41 7.96
CA ARG A 289 11.95 28.35 8.41
C ARG A 289 11.27 27.30 9.28
N ARG A 290 11.51 26.03 8.95
CA ARG A 290 11.11 24.86 9.75
C ARG A 290 12.08 24.67 10.92
N GLU A 291 11.57 24.54 12.13
CA GLU A 291 12.35 24.30 13.36
C GLU A 291 11.83 23.07 14.11
N THR A 292 12.69 22.09 14.37
CA THR A 292 12.40 20.94 15.24
C THR A 292 12.98 21.21 16.63
N LEU A 293 12.14 21.15 17.67
CA LEU A 293 12.50 21.51 19.05
C LEU A 293 12.43 20.30 20.01
N ASN A 294 12.66 19.09 19.50
CA ASN A 294 12.66 17.84 20.27
C ASN A 294 13.73 17.88 21.38
N PRO A 295 13.35 17.86 22.68
CA PRO A 295 14.28 17.54 23.76
C PRO A 295 14.72 16.08 23.66
N PRO A 296 15.90 15.69 24.18
CA PRO A 296 16.27 14.28 24.26
C PRO A 296 15.46 13.54 25.35
N GLY A 297 14.95 12.35 25.03
CA GLY A 297 14.31 11.43 25.98
C GLY A 297 12.79 11.58 26.10
N ARG A 298 12.25 11.25 27.28
CA ARG A 298 10.80 10.99 27.46
C ARG A 298 9.96 12.26 27.30
N ALA A 299 8.93 12.17 26.46
CA ALA A 299 7.95 13.22 26.21
C ALA A 299 6.89 13.28 27.31
N LEU A 300 7.29 13.72 28.51
CA LEU A 300 6.36 13.95 29.63
C LEU A 300 5.36 15.09 29.30
N PRO A 301 4.12 15.05 29.83
CA PRO A 301 3.10 16.06 29.51
C PRO A 301 3.56 17.50 29.80
N ALA A 302 4.28 17.71 30.90
CA ALA A 302 4.81 19.02 31.27
C ALA A 302 5.78 19.60 30.21
N ALA A 303 6.56 18.77 29.52
CA ALA A 303 7.45 19.21 28.44
C ALA A 303 6.67 19.44 27.14
N ALA A 304 5.83 18.48 26.75
CA ALA A 304 5.02 18.56 25.53
C ALA A 304 4.07 19.78 25.55
N TRP A 305 3.34 19.99 26.65
CA TRP A 305 2.43 21.14 26.80
C TRP A 305 3.16 22.48 26.93
N SER A 306 4.41 22.50 27.43
CA SER A 306 5.24 23.72 27.42
C SER A 306 5.68 24.08 25.99
N LEU A 307 6.07 23.10 25.17
CA LEU A 307 6.41 23.30 23.76
C LEU A 307 5.19 23.74 22.95
N TYR A 308 4.02 23.13 23.19
CA TYR A 308 2.74 23.54 22.60
C TYR A 308 2.39 25.00 22.92
N ARG A 309 2.50 25.41 24.20
CA ARG A 309 2.32 26.81 24.61
C ARG A 309 3.38 27.77 24.05
N ALA A 310 4.53 27.26 23.60
CA ALA A 310 5.57 28.01 22.89
C ALA A 310 5.39 28.04 21.35
N GLY A 311 4.20 27.65 20.85
CA GLY A 311 3.86 27.67 19.43
C GLY A 311 4.31 26.46 18.63
N CYS A 312 4.72 25.37 19.29
CA CYS A 312 5.07 24.12 18.60
C CYS A 312 3.81 23.28 18.36
N SER A 313 3.62 22.82 17.13
CA SER A 313 2.79 21.64 16.88
C SER A 313 3.44 20.39 17.47
N LEU A 314 2.61 19.46 17.93
CA LEU A 314 3.03 18.12 18.34
C LEU A 314 2.58 17.12 17.28
N ARG A 315 3.47 16.21 16.85
CA ARG A 315 3.18 15.14 15.88
C ARG A 315 3.48 13.78 16.51
N LEU A 316 2.46 12.94 16.67
CA LEU A 316 2.57 11.55 17.14
C LEU A 316 2.77 10.64 15.93
N LEU A 317 3.89 9.93 15.87
CA LEU A 317 4.38 9.20 14.70
C LEU A 317 3.75 7.81 14.50
N CYS A 318 3.28 7.19 15.58
CA CYS A 318 2.68 5.84 15.55
C CYS A 318 1.48 5.77 16.51
N PRO A 319 0.40 6.53 16.27
CA PRO A 319 -0.77 6.57 17.15
C PRO A 319 -1.44 5.19 17.34
N GLN A 320 -1.35 4.30 16.34
CA GLN A 320 -1.88 2.94 16.39
C GLN A 320 -1.16 2.00 17.36
N ALA A 321 0.07 2.31 17.78
CA ALA A 321 0.73 1.58 18.86
C ALA A 321 0.06 1.84 20.22
N PHE A 322 -0.57 3.00 20.38
CA PHE A 322 -1.19 3.45 21.63
C PHE A 322 -2.72 3.29 21.58
N SER A 323 -3.41 3.98 20.67
CA SER A 323 -4.88 3.87 20.49
C SER A 323 -5.28 2.55 19.83
N THR A 324 -6.23 1.84 20.45
CA THR A 324 -6.86 0.64 19.88
C THR A 324 -7.86 0.97 18.77
N THR A 325 -8.57 2.10 18.84
CA THR A 325 -9.47 2.53 17.75
C THR A 325 -8.69 2.85 16.48
N VAL A 326 -7.55 3.55 16.60
CA VAL A 326 -6.69 3.85 15.43
C VAL A 326 -6.07 2.56 14.88
N TRP A 327 -5.67 1.62 15.74
CA TRP A 327 -5.24 0.28 15.28
C TRP A 327 -6.33 -0.45 14.50
N GLN A 328 -7.56 -0.54 15.02
CA GLN A 328 -8.69 -1.16 14.30
C GLN A 328 -8.97 -0.46 12.96
N PHE A 329 -8.95 0.87 12.94
CA PHE A 329 -9.21 1.67 11.75
C PHE A 329 -8.19 1.39 10.64
N LEU A 330 -6.90 1.35 10.97
CA LEU A 330 -5.83 1.06 10.00
C LEU A 330 -5.77 -0.42 9.61
N ALA A 331 -5.92 -1.34 10.57
CA ALA A 331 -5.86 -2.79 10.32
C ALA A 331 -7.01 -3.29 9.43
N VAL A 332 -8.16 -2.62 9.44
CA VAL A 332 -9.27 -2.89 8.51
C VAL A 332 -9.05 -2.21 7.15
N LEU A 333 -8.43 -1.02 7.09
CA LEU A 333 -8.20 -0.31 5.82
C LEU A 333 -7.01 -0.84 5.01
N GLN A 334 -5.95 -1.36 5.65
CA GLN A 334 -4.80 -1.96 4.93
C GLN A 334 -5.22 -3.11 3.99
N GLU A 335 -6.25 -3.87 4.38
CA GLU A 335 -6.84 -4.97 3.61
C GLU A 335 -7.54 -4.48 2.33
N GLN A 336 -8.17 -3.29 2.36
CA GLN A 336 -8.77 -2.67 1.16
C GLN A 336 -7.72 -2.00 0.26
N PHE A 337 -6.61 -1.52 0.81
CA PHE A 337 -5.53 -0.93 0.00
C PHE A 337 -4.59 -1.98 -0.61
N GLY A 338 -4.40 -3.14 0.00
CA GLY A 338 -3.35 -4.09 -0.39
C GLY A 338 -1.94 -3.50 -0.19
N SER A 339 -1.81 -2.62 0.81
CA SER A 339 -0.62 -1.84 1.15
C SER A 339 -0.75 -1.39 2.60
N MET A 340 0.38 -1.18 3.29
CA MET A 340 0.39 -0.73 4.69
C MET A 340 -0.47 0.54 4.87
N ALA A 341 -1.33 0.55 5.88
CA ALA A 341 -2.03 1.75 6.33
C ALA A 341 -1.32 2.31 7.58
N GLY A 342 -0.49 3.33 7.38
CA GLY A 342 0.12 4.11 8.47
C GLY A 342 -0.76 5.30 8.87
N SER A 343 -0.40 5.99 9.96
CA SER A 343 -0.93 7.32 10.22
C SER A 343 -0.02 8.15 11.13
N ASN A 344 -0.22 9.47 11.13
CA ASN A 344 0.29 10.37 12.17
C ASN A 344 -0.87 11.24 12.71
N VAL A 345 -0.78 11.64 13.98
CA VAL A 345 -1.69 12.66 14.55
C VAL A 345 -0.93 13.97 14.74
N TYR A 346 -1.53 15.09 14.30
CA TYR A 346 -0.96 16.43 14.37
C TYR A 346 -1.84 17.36 15.20
N LEU A 347 -1.31 17.85 16.32
CA LEU A 347 -1.91 18.87 17.17
C LEU A 347 -1.18 20.20 17.00
N THR A 348 -1.83 21.22 16.44
CA THR A 348 -1.24 22.55 16.17
C THR A 348 -1.91 23.63 17.04
N PRO A 349 -1.14 24.43 17.81
CA PRO A 349 -1.69 25.48 18.66
C PRO A 349 -2.28 26.65 17.85
N PRO A 350 -3.13 27.49 18.47
CA PRO A 350 -3.72 28.66 17.84
C PRO A 350 -2.71 29.59 17.15
N ASN A 351 -3.14 30.19 16.04
CA ASN A 351 -2.41 31.25 15.33
C ASN A 351 -0.96 30.83 14.95
N SER A 352 -0.79 29.60 14.48
CA SER A 352 0.53 29.01 14.23
C SER A 352 0.55 28.01 13.07
N GLN A 353 1.74 27.80 12.50
CA GLN A 353 2.04 26.79 11.49
C GLN A 353 3.15 25.86 12.01
N GLY A 354 2.95 24.54 11.91
CA GLY A 354 3.90 23.54 12.41
C GLY A 354 5.03 23.19 11.43
N PHE A 355 4.68 23.14 10.14
CA PHE A 355 5.49 22.54 9.08
C PHE A 355 5.54 23.47 7.86
N ALA A 356 6.65 23.43 7.11
CA ALA A 356 6.78 24.19 5.87
C ALA A 356 5.88 23.61 4.76
N PRO A 357 5.70 24.30 3.64
CA PRO A 357 5.19 23.68 2.42
C PRO A 357 6.10 22.50 1.99
N HIS A 358 5.50 21.34 1.74
CA HIS A 358 6.19 20.12 1.29
C HIS A 358 5.21 19.17 0.58
N TYR A 359 5.71 18.15 -0.12
CA TYR A 359 4.95 16.98 -0.55
C TYR A 359 5.56 15.71 0.04
N ASP A 360 4.72 14.68 0.23
CA ASP A 360 5.14 13.36 0.71
C ASP A 360 5.19 12.31 -0.42
N ASP A 361 5.70 11.12 -0.11
CA ASP A 361 5.80 9.93 -0.97
C ASP A 361 4.64 8.92 -0.77
N ILE A 362 3.59 9.34 -0.06
CA ILE A 362 2.42 8.53 0.28
C ILE A 362 1.10 9.15 -0.21
N GLU A 363 0.11 8.29 -0.39
CA GLU A 363 -1.27 8.72 -0.65
C GLU A 363 -1.92 9.11 0.69
N ALA A 364 -2.34 10.37 0.82
CA ALA A 364 -2.69 10.98 2.10
C ALA A 364 -4.20 11.21 2.26
N PHE A 365 -4.75 10.83 3.41
CA PHE A 365 -6.12 11.12 3.84
C PHE A 365 -6.09 11.85 5.19
N VAL A 366 -6.39 13.15 5.19
CA VAL A 366 -6.45 14.02 6.37
C VAL A 366 -7.86 14.03 6.93
N LEU A 367 -8.05 13.48 8.12
CA LEU A 367 -9.29 13.45 8.90
C LEU A 367 -9.21 14.56 9.98
N GLN A 368 -10.00 15.62 9.86
CA GLN A 368 -10.01 16.70 10.84
C GLN A 368 -10.81 16.28 12.09
N LEU A 369 -10.16 16.27 13.26
CA LEU A 369 -10.71 15.70 14.50
C LEU A 369 -11.20 16.76 15.49
N GLU A 370 -10.42 17.82 15.71
CA GLU A 370 -10.77 18.93 16.61
C GLU A 370 -10.39 20.26 15.99
N GLY A 371 -11.15 21.31 16.32
CA GLY A 371 -10.84 22.68 15.94
C GLY A 371 -10.76 22.90 14.42
N ARG A 372 -10.07 23.96 13.99
CA ARG A 372 -10.10 24.43 12.59
C ARG A 372 -8.70 24.70 12.06
N LYS A 373 -8.48 24.41 10.77
CA LYS A 373 -7.18 24.62 10.10
C LYS A 373 -7.34 25.07 8.66
N LEU A 374 -6.68 26.16 8.27
CA LEU A 374 -6.59 26.58 6.87
C LEU A 374 -5.54 25.71 6.17
N TRP A 375 -5.96 24.94 5.18
CA TRP A 375 -5.13 24.17 4.28
C TRP A 375 -4.98 24.87 2.93
N ARG A 376 -3.78 24.82 2.35
CA ARG A 376 -3.48 25.14 0.96
C ARG A 376 -2.79 23.94 0.32
N VAL A 377 -3.39 23.39 -0.74
CA VAL A 377 -2.88 22.25 -1.52
C VAL A 377 -2.64 22.71 -2.95
N TYR A 378 -1.53 22.27 -3.53
CA TYR A 378 -1.05 22.65 -4.86
C TYR A 378 -0.82 21.39 -5.68
N ARG A 379 -1.04 21.47 -7.00
CA ARG A 379 -0.65 20.39 -7.92
C ARG A 379 0.89 20.27 -7.99
N PRO A 380 1.43 19.10 -8.37
CA PRO A 380 2.84 18.95 -8.75
C PRO A 380 3.27 20.05 -9.73
N ARG A 381 4.40 20.72 -9.46
CA ARG A 381 4.80 21.94 -10.19
C ARG A 381 5.40 21.62 -11.56
N VAL A 382 5.98 20.42 -11.67
CA VAL A 382 6.60 19.88 -12.89
C VAL A 382 6.27 18.38 -13.02
N PRO A 383 6.30 17.79 -14.23
CA PRO A 383 5.94 16.38 -14.44
C PRO A 383 6.78 15.35 -13.67
N THR A 384 7.96 15.74 -13.15
CA THR A 384 8.81 14.87 -12.31
C THR A 384 8.43 14.89 -10.82
N GLU A 385 7.50 15.77 -10.41
CA GLU A 385 6.89 15.77 -9.07
C GLU A 385 5.54 15.01 -9.07
N GLU A 386 4.96 14.70 -10.23
CA GLU A 386 3.71 13.95 -10.33
C GLU A 386 3.93 12.50 -9.86
N LEU A 387 3.17 12.08 -8.83
CA LEU A 387 3.31 10.79 -8.16
C LEU A 387 4.74 10.49 -7.65
N ALA A 388 5.40 11.53 -7.10
CA ALA A 388 6.77 11.52 -6.60
C ALA A 388 7.14 10.29 -5.76
N LEU A 389 8.36 9.76 -6.00
CA LEU A 389 8.86 8.51 -5.41
C LEU A 389 9.49 8.64 -4.01
N THR A 390 9.67 9.87 -3.53
CA THR A 390 10.31 10.25 -2.25
C THR A 390 9.85 11.65 -1.83
N SER A 391 9.62 11.92 -0.55
CA SER A 391 9.15 13.23 -0.05
C SER A 391 10.09 14.40 -0.41
N SER A 392 9.53 15.61 -0.46
CA SER A 392 10.25 16.82 -0.84
C SER A 392 11.17 17.37 0.27
N PRO A 393 12.13 18.25 -0.06
CA PRO A 393 12.64 19.21 0.92
C PRO A 393 11.52 20.15 1.43
N ASN A 394 11.79 20.88 2.50
CA ASN A 394 10.93 21.99 2.94
C ASN A 394 11.07 23.14 1.93
N PHE A 395 9.97 23.60 1.33
CA PHE A 395 9.96 24.73 0.40
C PHE A 395 9.75 26.09 1.11
N SER A 396 10.07 27.17 0.41
CA SER A 396 9.64 28.53 0.75
C SER A 396 8.21 28.79 0.21
N GLN A 397 7.71 30.03 0.35
CA GLN A 397 6.48 30.44 -0.35
C GLN A 397 6.77 30.89 -1.79
N ASP A 398 7.99 31.37 -2.08
CA ASP A 398 8.44 31.78 -3.42
C ASP A 398 8.60 30.58 -4.39
N ASP A 399 8.69 29.37 -3.83
CA ASP A 399 8.71 28.08 -4.53
C ASP A 399 7.34 27.63 -5.08
N LEU A 400 6.26 28.35 -4.76
CA LEU A 400 4.88 27.91 -4.97
C LEU A 400 4.15 28.73 -6.04
N GLY A 401 3.18 28.08 -6.70
CA GLY A 401 2.17 28.74 -7.52
C GLY A 401 0.86 28.94 -6.76
N GLU A 402 -0.24 29.15 -7.48
CA GLU A 402 -1.58 29.21 -6.89
C GLU A 402 -2.05 27.84 -6.34
N PRO A 403 -2.74 27.79 -5.18
CA PRO A 403 -3.29 26.54 -4.65
C PRO A 403 -4.46 26.04 -5.52
N VAL A 404 -4.45 24.75 -5.85
CA VAL A 404 -5.59 24.10 -6.54
C VAL A 404 -6.78 23.92 -5.58
N LEU A 405 -6.52 23.88 -4.27
CA LEU A 405 -7.52 23.82 -3.22
C LEU A 405 -7.04 24.62 -2.00
N GLN A 406 -7.81 25.64 -1.61
CA GLN A 406 -7.62 26.39 -0.36
C GLN A 406 -8.91 26.31 0.46
N THR A 407 -8.83 25.81 1.70
CA THR A 407 -10.03 25.49 2.50
C THR A 407 -9.73 25.49 4.00
N VAL A 408 -10.66 25.97 4.83
CA VAL A 408 -10.60 25.77 6.29
C VAL A 408 -11.33 24.47 6.64
N LEU A 409 -10.62 23.42 7.06
CA LEU A 409 -11.24 22.17 7.51
C LEU A 409 -11.85 22.34 8.90
N GLU A 410 -12.99 21.70 9.11
CA GLU A 410 -13.72 21.62 10.39
C GLU A 410 -13.87 20.16 10.83
N PRO A 411 -14.19 19.85 12.11
CA PRO A 411 -14.28 18.48 12.58
C PRO A 411 -15.22 17.64 11.72
N GLY A 412 -14.82 16.40 11.42
CA GLY A 412 -15.55 15.49 10.53
C GLY A 412 -15.18 15.62 9.04
N ASP A 413 -14.57 16.71 8.59
CA ASP A 413 -14.16 16.86 7.19
C ASP A 413 -12.99 15.94 6.82
N LEU A 414 -12.98 15.49 5.55
CA LEU A 414 -11.91 14.71 4.94
C LEU A 414 -11.25 15.49 3.79
N LEU A 415 -9.92 15.49 3.75
CA LEU A 415 -9.11 15.98 2.63
C LEU A 415 -8.18 14.86 2.16
N TYR A 416 -8.31 14.41 0.91
CA TYR A 416 -7.39 13.49 0.25
C TYR A 416 -6.51 14.23 -0.78
N PHE A 417 -5.26 13.81 -0.92
CA PHE A 417 -4.41 14.19 -2.06
C PHE A 417 -3.34 13.12 -2.38
N PRO A 418 -2.96 12.95 -3.66
CA PRO A 418 -1.86 12.06 -4.04
C PRO A 418 -0.48 12.51 -3.56
N ARG A 419 0.47 11.58 -3.53
CA ARG A 419 1.91 11.88 -3.35
C ARG A 419 2.40 12.85 -4.43
N GLY A 420 3.33 13.73 -4.06
CA GLY A 420 3.79 14.82 -4.93
C GLY A 420 2.92 16.09 -4.94
N PHE A 421 1.71 16.08 -4.37
CA PHE A 421 0.94 17.31 -4.16
C PHE A 421 1.53 18.09 -2.97
N ILE A 422 2.03 19.31 -3.24
CA ILE A 422 2.54 20.18 -2.18
C ILE A 422 1.36 20.62 -1.32
N HIS A 423 1.55 20.66 -0.01
CA HIS A 423 0.56 21.15 0.94
C HIS A 423 1.20 21.94 2.09
N GLN A 424 0.41 22.82 2.71
CA GLN A 424 0.74 23.51 3.95
C GLN A 424 -0.56 23.78 4.75
N ALA A 425 -0.46 23.85 6.08
CA ALA A 425 -1.63 24.05 6.93
C ALA A 425 -1.34 24.85 8.21
N GLU A 426 -2.18 25.84 8.51
CA GLU A 426 -2.03 26.77 9.64
C GLU A 426 -3.33 26.90 10.46
N CYS A 427 -3.21 27.11 11.77
CA CYS A 427 -4.34 27.39 12.66
C CYS A 427 -4.57 28.91 12.73
N GLN A 428 -5.84 29.33 12.70
CA GLN A 428 -6.27 30.73 12.67
C GLN A 428 -7.30 31.01 13.78
N ASP A 429 -7.67 32.28 13.95
CA ASP A 429 -8.79 32.76 14.77
C ASP A 429 -8.83 32.27 16.23
N GLY A 430 -7.65 32.03 16.83
CA GLY A 430 -7.55 31.62 18.23
C GLY A 430 -7.91 30.16 18.53
N LEU A 431 -8.25 29.35 17.52
CA LEU A 431 -8.57 27.93 17.67
C LEU A 431 -7.34 27.05 17.41
N HIS A 432 -7.24 25.92 18.12
CA HIS A 432 -6.28 24.86 17.78
C HIS A 432 -6.79 24.00 16.60
N SER A 433 -5.98 23.04 16.18
CA SER A 433 -6.45 21.93 15.36
C SER A 433 -5.79 20.63 15.77
N LEU A 434 -6.60 19.57 15.84
CA LEU A 434 -6.17 18.18 15.83
C LEU A 434 -6.63 17.54 14.51
N HIS A 435 -5.75 16.82 13.82
CA HIS A 435 -6.13 15.92 12.72
C HIS A 435 -5.29 14.65 12.74
N LEU A 436 -5.84 13.58 12.15
CA LEU A 436 -5.11 12.36 11.83
C LEU A 436 -4.91 12.29 10.33
N THR A 437 -3.67 12.13 9.87
CA THR A 437 -3.37 11.82 8.47
C THR A 437 -3.14 10.32 8.37
N LEU A 438 -4.03 9.61 7.68
CA LEU A 438 -3.81 8.23 7.23
C LEU A 438 -2.96 8.27 5.96
N SER A 439 -2.00 7.36 5.85
CA SER A 439 -1.02 7.29 4.76
C SER A 439 -0.87 5.86 4.25
N THR A 440 -0.79 5.68 2.92
CA THR A 440 -0.58 4.35 2.30
C THR A 440 0.17 4.47 0.96
N TYR A 441 0.38 3.34 0.27
CA TYR A 441 0.97 3.25 -1.08
C TYR A 441 2.45 3.65 -1.23
N GLN A 442 3.19 3.80 -0.13
CA GLN A 442 4.64 4.07 -0.17
C GLN A 442 5.36 2.98 -1.00
N ARG A 443 6.12 3.39 -2.03
CA ARG A 443 6.89 2.49 -2.92
C ARG A 443 6.08 1.27 -3.42
N ASN A 444 4.81 1.49 -3.76
CA ASN A 444 3.91 0.47 -4.32
C ASN A 444 3.60 0.69 -5.80
N THR A 445 4.61 1.07 -6.60
CA THR A 445 4.44 1.43 -8.01
C THR A 445 4.75 0.26 -8.96
N TRP A 446 4.33 0.40 -10.22
CA TRP A 446 4.79 -0.44 -11.33
C TRP A 446 6.32 -0.40 -11.52
N GLY A 447 6.99 0.69 -11.13
CA GLY A 447 8.45 0.79 -11.12
C GLY A 447 9.08 -0.17 -10.12
N ASP A 448 8.58 -0.18 -8.89
CA ASP A 448 9.03 -1.09 -7.81
C ASP A 448 8.83 -2.57 -8.19
N PHE A 449 7.70 -2.88 -8.84
CA PHE A 449 7.43 -4.23 -9.33
C PHE A 449 8.41 -4.65 -10.43
N LEU A 450 8.68 -3.77 -11.39
CA LEU A 450 9.63 -4.04 -12.49
C LEU A 450 11.09 -4.10 -12.02
N GLU A 451 11.47 -3.32 -11.00
CA GLU A 451 12.80 -3.35 -10.38
C GLU A 451 13.11 -4.74 -9.77
N ALA A 452 12.11 -5.39 -9.16
CA ALA A 452 12.23 -6.77 -8.67
C ALA A 452 12.14 -7.84 -9.79
N VAL A 453 11.28 -7.65 -10.80
CA VAL A 453 11.12 -8.62 -11.91
C VAL A 453 12.35 -8.70 -12.82
N LEU A 454 12.94 -7.57 -13.21
CA LEU A 454 13.91 -7.52 -14.30
C LEU A 454 15.20 -8.34 -14.04
N PRO A 455 15.83 -8.33 -12.85
CA PRO A 455 17.01 -9.16 -12.56
C PRO A 455 16.71 -10.67 -12.71
N LEU A 456 15.55 -11.10 -12.22
CA LEU A 456 15.13 -12.50 -12.27
C LEU A 456 14.79 -12.93 -13.71
N ALA A 457 14.13 -12.05 -14.47
CA ALA A 457 13.81 -12.27 -15.88
C ALA A 457 15.08 -12.41 -16.74
N VAL A 458 16.12 -11.59 -16.48
CA VAL A 458 17.43 -11.70 -17.16
C VAL A 458 18.11 -13.02 -16.82
N GLN A 459 18.12 -13.44 -15.55
CA GLN A 459 18.69 -14.74 -15.17
C GLN A 459 17.96 -15.90 -15.86
N ALA A 460 16.63 -15.93 -15.82
CA ALA A 460 15.83 -16.97 -16.48
C ALA A 460 16.06 -17.00 -18.00
N ALA A 461 16.10 -15.84 -18.65
CA ALA A 461 16.41 -15.71 -20.08
C ALA A 461 17.81 -16.26 -20.42
N MET A 462 18.82 -16.00 -19.58
CA MET A 462 20.16 -16.56 -19.73
C MET A 462 20.18 -18.07 -19.52
N GLU A 463 19.51 -18.61 -18.51
CA GLU A 463 19.47 -20.06 -18.27
C GLU A 463 18.80 -20.80 -19.43
N GLU A 464 17.66 -20.31 -19.93
CA GLU A 464 16.80 -21.06 -20.85
C GLU A 464 17.04 -20.75 -22.33
N ASN A 465 17.57 -19.57 -22.70
CA ASN A 465 17.77 -19.17 -24.10
C ASN A 465 19.25 -18.86 -24.43
N VAL A 466 19.76 -19.47 -25.50
CA VAL A 466 21.16 -19.32 -25.93
C VAL A 466 21.49 -17.91 -26.44
N GLU A 467 20.51 -17.15 -26.96
CA GLU A 467 20.76 -15.80 -27.49
C GLU A 467 21.18 -14.80 -26.41
N PHE A 468 20.72 -14.99 -25.17
CA PHE A 468 21.14 -14.23 -23.99
C PHE A 468 22.50 -14.70 -23.42
N ARG A 469 23.02 -15.85 -23.89
CA ARG A 469 24.35 -16.40 -23.55
C ARG A 469 25.41 -16.21 -24.63
N ARG A 470 25.08 -15.65 -25.80
CA ARG A 470 26.09 -15.33 -26.82
C ARG A 470 26.97 -14.18 -26.33
N GLY A 471 28.28 -14.31 -26.51
CA GLY A 471 29.23 -13.24 -26.20
C GLY A 471 28.94 -11.96 -26.99
N LEU A 472 29.32 -10.81 -26.40
CA LEU A 472 29.29 -9.52 -27.08
C LEU A 472 30.27 -9.50 -28.28
N PRO A 473 30.06 -8.63 -29.28
CA PRO A 473 31.07 -8.34 -30.30
C PRO A 473 32.38 -7.91 -29.63
N ARG A 474 33.52 -8.47 -30.05
CA ARG A 474 34.84 -8.23 -29.43
C ARG A 474 35.29 -6.77 -29.50
N ASP A 475 34.72 -6.05 -30.46
CA ASP A 475 34.97 -4.70 -30.94
C ASP A 475 33.87 -3.71 -30.52
N PHE A 476 32.92 -4.10 -29.65
CA PHE A 476 31.79 -3.23 -29.30
C PHE A 476 32.21 -1.89 -28.67
N MET A 477 33.38 -1.85 -28.02
CA MET A 477 33.95 -0.65 -27.40
C MET A 477 34.40 0.39 -28.43
N ASP A 478 34.56 0.03 -29.70
CA ASP A 478 34.99 0.93 -30.78
C ASP A 478 33.84 1.79 -31.34
N TYR A 479 32.59 1.50 -30.96
CA TYR A 479 31.39 2.19 -31.45
C TYR A 479 30.25 2.35 -30.42
N MET A 480 30.36 1.75 -29.24
CA MET A 480 29.45 1.94 -28.09
C MET A 480 30.08 2.77 -26.97
N GLY A 481 29.27 3.21 -26.01
CA GLY A 481 29.71 4.09 -24.92
C GLY A 481 29.70 5.58 -25.27
N ALA A 482 30.11 6.41 -24.29
CA ALA A 482 29.96 7.86 -24.35
C ALA A 482 30.86 8.54 -25.40
N GLN A 483 32.12 8.12 -25.53
CA GLN A 483 33.07 8.65 -26.53
C GLN A 483 32.66 8.38 -27.99
N HIS A 484 31.65 7.55 -28.20
CA HIS A 484 31.10 7.17 -29.50
C HIS A 484 29.61 7.53 -29.62
N SER A 485 29.11 8.49 -28.82
CA SER A 485 27.72 8.97 -28.84
C SER A 485 27.20 9.21 -30.27
N ASP A 486 28.03 9.93 -31.04
CA ASP A 486 27.72 10.49 -32.36
C ASP A 486 28.28 9.63 -33.50
N SER A 487 28.79 8.43 -33.18
CA SER A 487 29.37 7.53 -34.18
C SER A 487 28.34 7.09 -35.21
N LYS A 488 28.68 7.27 -36.49
CA LYS A 488 27.86 6.88 -37.65
C LYS A 488 28.08 5.44 -38.10
N ASP A 489 28.78 4.64 -37.28
CA ASP A 489 29.04 3.23 -37.55
C ASP A 489 27.71 2.44 -37.53
N PRO A 490 27.34 1.71 -38.61
CA PRO A 490 26.08 0.95 -38.66
C PRO A 490 26.03 -0.16 -37.58
N ARG A 491 27.17 -0.64 -37.08
CA ARG A 491 27.23 -1.59 -35.95
C ARG A 491 26.60 -1.01 -34.68
N ARG A 492 26.68 0.31 -34.46
CA ARG A 492 26.04 1.01 -33.34
C ARG A 492 24.52 0.91 -33.41
N THR A 493 23.94 1.15 -34.59
CA THR A 493 22.50 1.03 -34.83
C THR A 493 22.03 -0.41 -34.60
N ALA A 494 22.71 -1.40 -35.18
CA ALA A 494 22.38 -2.81 -35.03
C ALA A 494 22.53 -3.32 -33.58
N PHE A 495 23.52 -2.81 -32.84
CA PHE A 495 23.67 -3.11 -31.41
C PHE A 495 22.50 -2.55 -30.59
N MET A 496 22.11 -1.29 -30.82
CA MET A 496 20.97 -0.67 -30.13
C MET A 496 19.64 -1.36 -30.47
N GLU A 497 19.45 -1.81 -31.71
CA GLU A 497 18.29 -2.62 -32.10
C GLU A 497 18.29 -3.98 -31.38
N LYS A 498 19.43 -4.70 -31.37
CA LYS A 498 19.55 -5.97 -30.64
C LYS A 498 19.26 -5.82 -29.14
N VAL A 499 19.71 -4.73 -28.50
CA VAL A 499 19.38 -4.43 -27.10
C VAL A 499 17.86 -4.28 -26.92
N ARG A 500 17.18 -3.48 -27.75
CA ARG A 500 15.72 -3.30 -27.67
C ARG A 500 14.97 -4.63 -27.84
N VAL A 501 15.35 -5.44 -28.83
CA VAL A 501 14.73 -6.75 -29.10
C VAL A 501 14.95 -7.74 -27.96
N LEU A 502 16.13 -7.76 -27.33
CA LEU A 502 16.39 -8.62 -26.17
C LEU A 502 15.63 -8.14 -24.93
N VAL A 503 15.59 -6.84 -24.65
CA VAL A 503 14.82 -6.26 -23.53
C VAL A 503 13.32 -6.54 -23.70
N ALA A 504 12.75 -6.33 -24.89
CA ALA A 504 11.34 -6.65 -25.17
C ALA A 504 11.01 -8.14 -24.96
N ARG A 505 11.99 -9.04 -25.20
CA ARG A 505 11.84 -10.49 -24.96
C ARG A 505 11.91 -10.88 -23.48
N LEU A 506 12.42 -10.03 -22.58
CA LEU A 506 12.48 -10.35 -21.14
C LEU A 506 11.10 -10.57 -20.51
N GLY A 507 10.05 -9.94 -21.05
CA GLY A 507 8.67 -10.14 -20.59
C GLY A 507 8.18 -11.59 -20.68
N HIS A 508 8.76 -12.42 -21.56
CA HIS A 508 8.46 -13.86 -21.64
C HIS A 508 9.10 -14.67 -20.49
N PHE A 509 10.15 -14.14 -19.86
CA PHE A 509 10.91 -14.80 -18.79
C PHE A 509 10.63 -14.19 -17.41
N ALA A 510 9.73 -13.21 -17.32
CA ALA A 510 9.36 -12.51 -16.09
C ALA A 510 8.62 -13.45 -15.11
N PRO A 511 9.16 -13.73 -13.91
CA PRO A 511 8.48 -14.56 -12.92
C PRO A 511 7.49 -13.71 -12.11
N VAL A 512 6.44 -13.23 -12.77
CA VAL A 512 5.46 -12.25 -12.25
C VAL A 512 4.86 -12.73 -10.92
N ASP A 513 4.36 -13.97 -10.87
CA ASP A 513 3.70 -14.52 -9.68
C ASP A 513 4.65 -14.59 -8.48
N ALA A 514 5.91 -14.99 -8.70
CA ALA A 514 6.91 -15.07 -7.64
C ALA A 514 7.27 -13.69 -7.06
N VAL A 515 7.27 -12.62 -7.88
CA VAL A 515 7.48 -11.25 -7.38
C VAL A 515 6.22 -10.73 -6.68
N ALA A 516 5.03 -11.09 -7.16
CA ALA A 516 3.78 -10.79 -6.46
C ALA A 516 3.73 -11.48 -5.07
N ASP A 517 4.19 -12.73 -4.96
CA ASP A 517 4.32 -13.44 -3.68
C ASP A 517 5.34 -12.82 -2.74
N GLN A 518 6.50 -12.34 -3.26
CA GLN A 518 7.46 -11.61 -2.42
C GLN A 518 6.84 -10.30 -1.90
N ARG A 519 6.20 -9.48 -2.75
CA ARG A 519 5.54 -8.25 -2.28
C ARG A 519 4.36 -8.53 -1.35
N ALA A 520 3.67 -9.64 -1.52
CA ALA A 520 2.62 -10.08 -0.59
C ALA A 520 3.20 -10.53 0.76
N LYS A 521 4.36 -11.21 0.79
CA LYS A 521 5.10 -11.51 2.03
C LYS A 521 5.56 -10.24 2.73
N ASP A 522 6.12 -9.29 1.99
CA ASP A 522 6.59 -8.01 2.54
C ASP A 522 5.39 -7.25 3.16
N PHE A 523 4.25 -7.17 2.45
CA PHE A 523 3.01 -6.62 3.00
C PHE A 523 2.49 -7.37 4.24
N ILE A 524 2.64 -8.69 4.34
CA ILE A 524 2.30 -9.47 5.55
C ILE A 524 3.24 -9.13 6.72
N HIS A 525 4.49 -8.70 6.47
CA HIS A 525 5.41 -8.20 7.50
C HIS A 525 5.11 -6.75 7.90
N ASP A 526 4.74 -5.90 6.93
CA ASP A 526 4.34 -4.50 7.16
C ASP A 526 3.00 -4.35 7.90
N SER A 527 2.12 -5.34 7.74
CA SER A 527 0.73 -5.31 8.20
C SER A 527 0.61 -5.24 9.73
N LEU A 528 -0.33 -4.42 10.20
CA LEU A 528 -0.80 -4.46 11.57
C LEU A 528 -1.48 -5.81 11.86
N PRO A 529 -1.37 -6.36 13.09
CA PRO A 529 -2.09 -7.57 13.47
C PRO A 529 -3.61 -7.35 13.36
N PRO A 530 -4.40 -8.40 13.09
CA PRO A 530 -5.84 -8.27 12.87
C PRO A 530 -6.59 -7.90 14.14
N VAL A 531 -7.63 -7.09 13.99
CA VAL A 531 -8.65 -6.90 15.04
C VAL A 531 -9.79 -7.88 14.78
N LEU A 532 -10.02 -8.77 15.75
CA LEU A 532 -11.06 -9.80 15.68
C LEU A 532 -12.40 -9.23 16.12
N THR A 533 -13.46 -9.58 15.40
CA THR A 533 -14.84 -9.42 15.87
C THR A 533 -15.13 -10.33 17.06
N ASP A 534 -16.18 -10.04 17.83
CA ASP A 534 -16.58 -10.87 18.98
C ASP A 534 -16.83 -12.33 18.56
N ARG A 535 -17.44 -12.53 17.38
CA ARG A 535 -17.68 -13.86 16.80
C ARG A 535 -16.37 -14.56 16.41
N GLU A 536 -15.45 -13.86 15.76
CA GLU A 536 -14.16 -14.44 15.36
C GLU A 536 -13.33 -14.84 16.58
N ARG A 537 -13.36 -14.04 17.66
CA ARG A 537 -12.76 -14.39 18.95
C ARG A 537 -13.41 -15.64 19.54
N ALA A 538 -14.74 -15.66 19.67
CA ALA A 538 -15.49 -16.76 20.31
C ALA A 538 -15.44 -18.10 19.54
N LEU A 539 -14.95 -18.11 18.30
CA LEU A 539 -14.85 -19.27 17.41
C LEU A 539 -13.41 -19.68 17.07
N SER A 540 -12.41 -19.12 17.75
CA SER A 540 -10.99 -19.42 17.54
C SER A 540 -10.28 -19.70 18.86
N VAL A 541 -9.00 -20.10 18.78
CA VAL A 541 -8.15 -20.36 19.96
C VAL A 541 -8.17 -19.20 20.98
N TYR A 542 -8.37 -17.96 20.52
CA TYR A 542 -8.46 -16.74 21.33
C TYR A 542 -9.73 -16.60 22.19
N GLY A 543 -10.69 -17.53 22.06
CA GLY A 543 -11.93 -17.59 22.82
C GLY A 543 -12.16 -18.92 23.55
N LEU A 544 -11.20 -19.85 23.53
CA LEU A 544 -11.30 -21.10 24.28
C LEU A 544 -11.49 -20.82 25.79
N PRO A 545 -12.40 -21.53 26.49
CA PRO A 545 -12.70 -21.29 27.90
C PRO A 545 -11.63 -21.85 28.86
N ILE A 546 -10.41 -22.14 28.36
CA ILE A 546 -9.29 -22.65 29.16
C ILE A 546 -8.90 -21.61 30.21
N ARG A 547 -8.91 -22.00 31.49
CA ARG A 547 -8.56 -21.12 32.60
C ARG A 547 -8.00 -21.91 33.79
N TRP A 548 -7.35 -21.20 34.70
CA TRP A 548 -6.91 -21.76 35.97
C TRP A 548 -8.02 -21.66 37.01
N GLU A 549 -8.49 -22.79 37.54
CA GLU A 549 -9.59 -22.86 38.50
C GLU A 549 -9.33 -23.97 39.52
N ALA A 550 -9.72 -23.78 40.78
CA ALA A 550 -9.50 -24.72 41.91
C ALA A 550 -8.05 -25.18 42.20
N GLY A 551 -7.05 -24.79 41.39
CA GLY A 551 -5.66 -25.25 41.49
C GLY A 551 -5.17 -26.04 40.27
N GLU A 552 -5.97 -26.15 39.21
CA GLU A 552 -5.67 -26.89 37.99
C GLU A 552 -6.18 -26.15 36.73
N PRO A 553 -5.69 -26.48 35.51
CA PRO A 553 -6.22 -25.90 34.29
C PRO A 553 -7.48 -26.66 33.84
N VAL A 554 -8.61 -25.97 33.77
CA VAL A 554 -9.91 -26.53 33.35
C VAL A 554 -10.21 -26.24 31.88
N ASN A 555 -11.12 -27.03 31.29
CA ASN A 555 -11.53 -26.98 29.87
C ASN A 555 -10.38 -27.24 28.87
N VAL A 556 -9.39 -28.04 29.29
CA VAL A 556 -8.25 -28.44 28.46
C VAL A 556 -8.60 -29.70 27.67
N GLY A 557 -8.17 -29.77 26.40
CA GLY A 557 -8.30 -30.98 25.57
C GLY A 557 -9.31 -30.89 24.43
N ALA A 558 -9.89 -29.71 24.20
CA ALA A 558 -10.66 -29.39 23.00
C ALA A 558 -9.87 -29.77 21.72
N GLN A 559 -10.41 -30.67 20.90
CA GLN A 559 -9.77 -31.19 19.68
C GLN A 559 -10.65 -31.01 18.44
N LEU A 560 -10.01 -30.80 17.29
CA LEU A 560 -10.66 -30.85 15.99
C LEU A 560 -10.96 -32.30 15.58
N THR A 561 -12.01 -32.47 14.78
CA THR A 561 -12.44 -33.76 14.20
C THR A 561 -12.68 -33.60 12.70
N THR A 562 -12.81 -34.71 11.96
CA THR A 562 -13.18 -34.68 10.52
C THR A 562 -14.53 -33.99 10.27
N GLU A 563 -15.41 -33.98 11.27
CA GLU A 563 -16.74 -33.37 11.20
C GLU A 563 -16.70 -31.87 11.52
N THR A 564 -15.57 -31.35 12.02
CA THR A 564 -15.45 -29.94 12.36
C THR A 564 -15.38 -29.09 11.09
N GLU A 565 -16.32 -28.17 10.97
CA GLU A 565 -16.34 -27.16 9.91
C GLU A 565 -15.46 -25.96 10.29
N VAL A 566 -14.54 -25.60 9.40
CA VAL A 566 -13.50 -24.58 9.60
C VAL A 566 -13.39 -23.60 8.42
N HIS A 567 -12.87 -22.40 8.66
CA HIS A 567 -12.34 -21.50 7.63
C HIS A 567 -11.21 -20.61 8.19
N MET A 568 -10.43 -19.94 7.32
CA MET A 568 -9.39 -18.99 7.75
C MET A 568 -9.98 -17.90 8.66
N LEU A 569 -9.28 -17.50 9.73
CA LEU A 569 -9.82 -16.57 10.73
C LEU A 569 -10.27 -15.23 10.10
N GLN A 570 -9.45 -14.69 9.19
CA GLN A 570 -9.74 -13.54 8.33
C GLN A 570 -9.06 -13.77 6.95
N ASP A 571 -9.30 -12.91 5.96
CA ASP A 571 -8.83 -13.07 4.58
C ASP A 571 -7.40 -12.54 4.42
N GLY A 572 -7.17 -11.27 4.77
CA GLY A 572 -5.87 -10.59 4.64
C GLY A 572 -4.76 -10.98 5.63
N ILE A 573 -4.86 -12.10 6.36
CA ILE A 573 -3.93 -12.43 7.46
C ILE A 573 -2.82 -13.42 7.12
N ALA A 574 -2.84 -14.08 5.94
CA ALA A 574 -1.85 -15.09 5.59
C ALA A 574 -1.55 -15.16 4.08
N ARG A 575 -0.32 -15.55 3.72
CA ARG A 575 0.10 -15.78 2.33
C ARG A 575 0.98 -17.03 2.24
N LEU A 576 0.64 -17.95 1.34
CA LEU A 576 1.49 -19.08 0.96
C LEU A 576 2.52 -18.62 -0.09
N VAL A 577 3.79 -18.94 0.11
CA VAL A 577 4.93 -18.46 -0.69
C VAL A 577 5.91 -19.61 -0.96
N GLY A 578 6.37 -19.77 -2.20
CA GLY A 578 7.33 -20.80 -2.60
C GLY A 578 8.79 -20.35 -2.58
N GLU A 579 9.55 -20.66 -1.52
CA GLU A 579 10.96 -20.28 -1.37
C GLU A 579 11.89 -21.50 -1.31
N GLY A 580 13.05 -21.43 -1.98
CA GLY A 580 14.06 -22.50 -1.99
C GLY A 580 13.67 -23.82 -2.69
N GLY A 581 12.37 -24.10 -2.86
CA GLY A 581 11.79 -25.40 -3.19
C GLY A 581 10.85 -25.96 -2.11
N HIS A 582 10.63 -25.20 -1.04
CA HIS A 582 9.70 -25.43 0.06
C HIS A 582 8.51 -24.46 -0.08
N LEU A 583 7.46 -24.64 0.74
CA LEU A 583 6.32 -23.73 0.83
C LEU A 583 6.25 -23.17 2.26
N PHE A 584 6.07 -21.87 2.39
CA PHE A 584 5.94 -21.19 3.68
C PHE A 584 4.65 -20.38 3.72
N LEU A 585 3.85 -20.58 4.76
CA LEU A 585 2.67 -19.76 5.07
C LEU A 585 3.12 -18.62 5.99
N TYR A 586 3.31 -17.43 5.44
CA TYR A 586 3.56 -16.21 6.21
C TYR A 586 2.25 -15.67 6.79
N TYR A 587 2.28 -15.04 7.97
CA TYR A 587 1.06 -14.60 8.66
C TYR A 587 1.22 -13.34 9.54
N THR A 588 0.12 -12.61 9.76
CA THR A 588 0.08 -11.34 10.51
C THR A 588 -0.34 -11.44 11.98
N VAL A 589 -0.89 -12.58 12.42
CA VAL A 589 -1.57 -12.73 13.73
C VAL A 589 -0.65 -12.57 14.95
N GLU A 590 0.67 -12.67 14.76
CA GLU A 590 1.69 -12.43 15.80
C GLU A 590 2.50 -11.13 15.55
N ASN A 591 2.07 -10.25 14.62
CA ASN A 591 2.75 -8.98 14.36
C ASN A 591 2.55 -7.98 15.51
N SER A 592 3.48 -7.04 15.65
CA SER A 592 3.34 -5.91 16.57
C SER A 592 2.49 -4.79 15.97
N ARG A 593 1.85 -3.98 16.83
CA ARG A 593 1.25 -2.68 16.45
C ARG A 593 2.31 -1.61 16.14
N VAL A 594 3.58 -1.91 16.39
CA VAL A 594 4.75 -1.10 16.00
C VAL A 594 5.40 -1.75 14.78
N TYR A 595 5.50 -0.99 13.68
CA TYR A 595 6.07 -1.42 12.41
C TYR A 595 7.47 -2.04 12.57
N HIS A 596 7.66 -3.24 12.01
CA HIS A 596 8.91 -4.01 12.00
C HIS A 596 9.59 -4.18 13.38
N LEU A 597 8.84 -4.13 14.48
CA LEU A 597 9.37 -4.51 15.82
C LEU A 597 9.65 -6.03 15.91
N GLU A 598 8.91 -6.82 15.14
CA GLU A 598 9.02 -8.27 15.02
C GLU A 598 9.63 -8.64 13.66
N GLU A 599 10.36 -9.75 13.59
CA GLU A 599 10.82 -10.36 12.34
C GLU A 599 9.65 -11.05 11.58
N PRO A 600 9.75 -11.29 10.26
CA PRO A 600 8.71 -12.00 9.50
C PRO A 600 8.41 -13.41 10.05
N LYS A 601 7.13 -13.75 10.16
CA LYS A 601 6.66 -14.99 10.81
C LYS A 601 5.99 -15.93 9.79
N CYS A 602 6.35 -17.21 9.84
CA CYS A 602 5.82 -18.22 8.93
C CYS A 602 5.79 -19.64 9.53
N LEU A 603 5.02 -20.52 8.88
CA LEU A 603 5.00 -21.97 9.08
C LEU A 603 5.46 -22.66 7.79
N GLU A 604 6.21 -23.76 7.87
CA GLU A 604 6.48 -24.60 6.69
C GLU A 604 5.25 -25.47 6.39
N ILE A 605 4.81 -25.48 5.12
CA ILE A 605 3.69 -26.29 4.65
C ILE A 605 4.25 -27.43 3.79
N TYR A 606 3.98 -28.67 4.19
CA TYR A 606 4.48 -29.83 3.45
C TYR A 606 3.71 -30.03 2.12
N PRO A 607 4.33 -30.60 1.07
CA PRO A 607 3.69 -30.78 -0.24
C PRO A 607 2.35 -31.54 -0.22
N GLN A 608 2.16 -32.43 0.76
CA GLN A 608 0.93 -33.20 0.99
C GLN A 608 -0.24 -32.35 1.52
N GLN A 609 0.06 -31.17 2.08
CA GLN A 609 -0.90 -30.24 2.67
C GLN A 609 -1.12 -29.00 1.77
N ALA A 610 -0.39 -28.87 0.67
CA ALA A 610 -0.37 -27.66 -0.17
C ALA A 610 -1.72 -27.39 -0.86
N ASP A 611 -2.28 -28.36 -1.59
CA ASP A 611 -3.58 -28.22 -2.27
C ASP A 611 -4.73 -27.92 -1.25
N ALA A 612 -4.59 -28.36 0.01
CA ALA A 612 -5.54 -28.06 1.10
C ALA A 612 -5.36 -26.67 1.72
N MET A 613 -4.11 -26.20 1.88
CA MET A 613 -3.81 -24.83 2.29
C MET A 613 -4.30 -23.82 1.24
N GLU A 614 -4.11 -24.10 -0.05
CA GLU A 614 -4.66 -23.31 -1.15
C GLU A 614 -6.20 -23.28 -1.14
N LEU A 615 -6.86 -24.39 -0.78
CA LEU A 615 -8.31 -24.44 -0.62
C LEU A 615 -8.79 -23.52 0.51
N LEU A 616 -8.19 -23.62 1.70
CA LEU A 616 -8.57 -22.78 2.86
C LEU A 616 -8.38 -21.28 2.59
N LEU A 617 -7.28 -20.90 1.92
CA LEU A 617 -7.01 -19.51 1.57
C LEU A 617 -7.98 -18.96 0.52
N ARG A 618 -8.41 -19.76 -0.46
CA ARG A 618 -9.28 -19.27 -1.55
C ARG A 618 -10.79 -19.38 -1.29
N SER A 619 -11.21 -20.17 -0.29
CA SER A 619 -12.63 -20.41 0.03
C SER A 619 -13.20 -19.47 1.09
N TYR A 620 -12.39 -18.61 1.73
CA TYR A 620 -12.89 -17.70 2.76
C TYR A 620 -14.05 -16.82 2.27
N PRO A 621 -15.18 -16.67 3.01
CA PRO A 621 -15.45 -17.18 4.36
C PRO A 621 -16.32 -18.46 4.40
N GLU A 622 -16.30 -19.28 3.34
CA GLU A 622 -17.06 -20.53 3.28
C GLU A 622 -16.46 -21.59 4.20
N PHE A 623 -17.32 -22.31 4.92
CA PHE A 623 -16.92 -23.37 5.83
C PHE A 623 -16.63 -24.66 5.07
N VAL A 624 -15.47 -25.27 5.35
CA VAL A 624 -15.04 -26.58 4.83
C VAL A 624 -14.90 -27.54 6.01
N ARG A 625 -15.36 -28.79 5.88
CA ARG A 625 -15.10 -29.81 6.91
C ARG A 625 -13.64 -30.24 6.85
N VAL A 626 -13.01 -30.48 8.00
CA VAL A 626 -11.63 -31.00 8.05
C VAL A 626 -11.49 -32.32 7.28
N GLY A 627 -12.51 -33.19 7.32
CA GLY A 627 -12.57 -34.45 6.56
C GLY A 627 -12.66 -34.31 5.03
N ASP A 628 -13.04 -33.12 4.53
CA ASP A 628 -13.14 -32.81 3.10
C ASP A 628 -11.89 -32.08 2.57
N LEU A 629 -10.88 -31.81 3.41
CA LEU A 629 -9.62 -31.19 2.99
C LEU A 629 -8.81 -32.12 2.07
N PRO A 630 -8.30 -31.65 0.92
CA PRO A 630 -7.59 -32.48 -0.05
C PRO A 630 -6.14 -32.76 0.38
N CYS A 631 -5.99 -33.66 1.36
CA CYS A 631 -4.73 -34.26 1.77
C CYS A 631 -4.74 -35.78 1.49
N ASP A 632 -3.57 -36.43 1.48
CA ASP A 632 -3.46 -37.88 1.25
C ASP A 632 -4.04 -38.73 2.40
N THR A 633 -4.03 -38.22 3.64
CA THR A 633 -4.51 -38.96 4.83
C THR A 633 -5.33 -38.09 5.80
N VAL A 634 -6.14 -38.73 6.64
CA VAL A 634 -6.88 -38.08 7.75
C VAL A 634 -5.93 -37.50 8.81
N GLU A 635 -4.73 -38.08 8.96
CA GLU A 635 -3.69 -37.53 9.84
C GLU A 635 -3.18 -36.18 9.31
N ASP A 636 -2.92 -36.07 8.00
CA ASP A 636 -2.53 -34.81 7.36
C ASP A 636 -3.62 -33.72 7.46
N GLN A 637 -4.90 -34.11 7.32
CA GLN A 637 -6.07 -33.22 7.47
C GLN A 637 -6.15 -32.64 8.88
N LEU A 638 -6.17 -33.51 9.90
CA LEU A 638 -6.24 -33.11 11.31
C LEU A 638 -5.00 -32.34 11.75
N SER A 639 -3.81 -32.75 11.28
CA SER A 639 -2.54 -32.07 11.56
C SER A 639 -2.53 -30.64 11.03
N LEU A 640 -2.91 -30.44 9.76
CA LEU A 640 -2.99 -29.11 9.15
C LEU A 640 -4.00 -28.22 9.89
N ALA A 641 -5.23 -28.72 10.08
CA ALA A 641 -6.28 -27.93 10.71
C ALA A 641 -5.94 -27.54 12.16
N THR A 642 -5.35 -28.46 12.93
CA THR A 642 -4.94 -28.19 14.32
C THR A 642 -3.77 -27.20 14.38
N MET A 643 -2.74 -27.40 13.54
CA MET A 643 -1.60 -26.48 13.44
C MET A 643 -2.03 -25.05 13.12
N LEU A 644 -2.99 -24.86 12.20
CA LEU A 644 -3.54 -23.55 11.85
C LEU A 644 -4.43 -22.97 12.96
N TYR A 645 -5.24 -23.80 13.63
CA TYR A 645 -6.12 -23.36 14.72
C TYR A 645 -5.32 -22.92 15.96
N ASP A 646 -4.34 -23.72 16.40
CA ASP A 646 -3.47 -23.42 17.55
C ASP A 646 -2.63 -22.16 17.31
N LYS A 647 -2.27 -21.88 16.04
CA LYS A 647 -1.61 -20.64 15.61
C LYS A 647 -2.54 -19.43 15.48
N GLY A 648 -3.85 -19.59 15.69
CA GLY A 648 -4.83 -18.52 15.54
C GLY A 648 -5.05 -18.09 14.09
N LEU A 649 -4.80 -18.96 13.12
CA LEU A 649 -5.02 -18.70 11.69
C LEU A 649 -6.39 -19.22 11.19
N LEU A 650 -7.08 -20.02 12.01
CA LEU A 650 -8.31 -20.73 11.67
C LEU A 650 -9.40 -20.45 12.71
N LEU A 651 -10.67 -20.50 12.28
CA LEU A 651 -11.84 -20.51 13.17
C LEU A 651 -12.77 -21.67 12.85
N THR A 652 -13.57 -22.10 13.83
CA THR A 652 -14.54 -23.19 13.73
C THR A 652 -15.98 -22.68 13.62
N LYS A 653 -16.90 -23.47 13.05
CA LYS A 653 -18.31 -23.06 12.90
C LYS A 653 -19.08 -22.92 14.21
N MET A 654 -18.67 -23.70 15.21
CA MET A 654 -19.15 -23.69 16.60
C MET A 654 -17.93 -23.68 17.53
N PRO A 655 -18.00 -23.13 18.75
CA PRO A 655 -16.88 -23.16 19.69
C PRO A 655 -16.44 -24.59 20.01
N LEU A 656 -15.14 -24.83 20.11
CA LEU A 656 -14.61 -26.07 20.69
C LEU A 656 -14.65 -25.97 22.22
N THR A 657 -14.82 -27.12 22.88
CA THR A 657 -14.99 -27.26 24.35
C THR A 657 -14.10 -28.37 24.88
#